data_AF-A0A8T4LHD6-F1
#
_entry.id   AF-A0A8T4LHD6-F1
#
_cell.length_a   1.000
_cell.length_b   1.000
_cell.length_c   1.000
_cell.angle_alpha   90.00
_cell.angle_beta   90.00
_cell.angle_gamma   90.00
#
_symmetry.space_group_name_H-M   'P 1'
#
loop_
_entity.id
_entity.type
_entity.pdbx_description
1 polymer ?
#
loop_
_entity_poly.entity_id
_entity_poly.type
_entity_poly.pdbx_seq_one_letter_code
_entity_poly.pdbx_strand_id
1 'polypeptide(L)'
;MAAEQDIIDKYKRKIAGELSGEADFSRSYSKEYLDFRRDQLPQSHTFYETACRVADKILPVTPAQKDLLEVSKHLKLAHLEINPNSVFSFAYLTTIIVAVLTIIASILFVNYLILLVGLITSVALLFYLPKLPKRILVVWRSQASDELVLAVLYLTIYMQYTPNLERAVAFVAKHISPPLSIDFMKLLWDVETKTYTSITEAMNDYALTWKDWDPQFVDSLRLIESSLYEGSPRRKKEILDQALQVILEGTQDRLLNYAHMLKSPLESLHMLGVVLPVMGLVILPMAAAFMGASIKWYYILLLYNVLLPIIVYFIGTEVLATRPAGAKTTDVYQYLRQRYGEPSVVIFDKKIPIPAEAFGLITFLAIASPALYYFYTLAVFSANLSDELFSQIAVYAGIDLIGAIGLGFGIYYYLSVSQMAKAKKRISEIETTFMDSAFQLGERLEEHIPVEIAFEKIAESEKSEVANFYKKVVNNIRNLGTNLRDAIFNPRYGAINDYPSTIITSTMQVVVEGSKRSPEIAGNSLITISQYLRAVHRVSERMQDLLAETTSSMQMQVKIFVPVISGIVVGLAVLTISILRSLGQQLGGLEAGTAGDAAIGTGLVDIFQIQDMMSPFAFQLIVGIYVLQIGFILSVLLSGITYGKDTIEENLEKGINLILGTIIYVIVASVTIFLFNQLASPITMIVS
;
A
#
# COMPACT_ATOMS: atom_id res chain seq x y z
N MET A 1 -19.85 5.52 59.28
CA MET A 1 -19.21 6.84 59.42
C MET A 1 -17.76 6.86 58.94
N ALA A 2 -16.80 6.13 59.56
CA ALA A 2 -15.41 6.17 59.10
C ALA A 2 -15.17 5.66 57.66
N ALA A 3 -15.87 4.59 57.24
CA ALA A 3 -15.76 4.06 55.87
C ALA A 3 -16.42 4.93 54.79
N GLU A 4 -17.44 5.71 55.16
CA GLU A 4 -18.09 6.67 54.25
C GLU A 4 -17.24 7.92 54.05
N GLN A 5 -16.60 8.42 55.10
CA GLN A 5 -15.67 9.54 55.01
C GLN A 5 -14.45 9.19 54.15
N ASP A 6 -13.94 7.96 54.24
CA ASP A 6 -12.79 7.53 53.44
C ASP A 6 -13.12 7.40 51.94
N ILE A 7 -14.35 6.98 51.61
CA ILE A 7 -14.85 6.96 50.22
C ILE A 7 -15.07 8.39 49.71
N ILE A 8 -15.66 9.27 50.52
CA ILE A 8 -15.89 10.68 50.16
C ILE A 8 -14.56 11.41 49.97
N ASP A 9 -13.55 11.17 50.80
CA ASP A 9 -12.23 11.77 50.65
C ASP A 9 -11.46 11.20 49.45
N LYS A 10 -11.64 9.92 49.13
CA LYS A 10 -11.11 9.31 47.90
C LYS A 10 -11.73 9.92 46.64
N TYR A 11 -13.05 10.15 46.65
CA TYR A 11 -13.74 10.81 45.54
C TYR A 11 -13.43 12.32 45.49
N LYS A 12 -13.28 13.01 46.61
CA LYS A 12 -12.81 14.40 46.65
C LYS A 12 -11.38 14.55 46.13
N ARG A 13 -10.47 13.62 46.42
CA ARG A 13 -9.12 13.60 45.82
C ARG A 13 -9.15 13.31 44.33
N LYS A 14 -10.04 12.41 43.88
CA LYS A 14 -10.23 12.12 42.45
C LYS A 14 -10.82 13.31 41.69
N ILE A 15 -11.83 13.96 42.27
CA ILE A 15 -12.47 15.16 41.73
C ILE A 15 -11.55 16.38 41.82
N ALA A 16 -10.73 16.51 42.87
CA ALA A 16 -9.69 17.54 42.97
C ALA A 16 -8.60 17.36 41.91
N GLY A 17 -8.20 16.11 41.61
CA GLY A 17 -7.28 15.80 40.51
C GLY A 17 -7.88 16.00 39.11
N GLU A 18 -9.21 15.94 38.96
CA GLU A 18 -9.92 16.24 37.72
C GLU A 18 -10.25 17.75 37.58
N LEU A 19 -10.34 18.51 38.68
CA LEU A 19 -10.63 19.95 38.72
C LEU A 19 -9.36 20.83 38.70
N SER A 20 -8.21 20.35 39.17
CA SER A 20 -6.93 21.01 38.96
C SER A 20 -6.45 20.73 37.55
N GLY A 21 -6.85 21.57 36.59
CA GLY A 21 -6.38 21.55 35.20
C GLY A 21 -4.89 21.87 35.02
N GLU A 22 -4.03 21.44 35.94
CA GLU A 22 -2.63 21.19 35.67
C GLU A 22 -2.53 19.73 35.26
N ALA A 23 -2.23 19.49 33.99
CA ALA A 23 -1.85 18.16 33.54
C ALA A 23 -0.78 17.61 34.49
N ASP A 24 -1.04 16.46 35.11
CA ASP A 24 -0.18 15.81 36.08
C ASP A 24 1.14 15.38 35.40
N PHE A 25 2.10 16.31 35.33
CA PHE A 25 3.46 16.13 34.79
C PHE A 25 4.41 15.44 35.79
N SER A 26 3.88 14.84 36.87
CA SER A 26 4.66 14.12 37.88
C SER A 26 4.86 12.62 37.57
N ARG A 27 4.34 12.13 36.44
CA ARG A 27 4.48 10.73 36.03
C ARG A 27 5.85 10.47 35.40
N SER A 28 6.53 9.43 35.88
CA SER A 28 7.77 8.93 35.27
C SER A 28 7.51 8.53 33.82
N TYR A 29 8.17 9.20 32.87
CA TYR A 29 8.03 8.90 31.45
C TYR A 29 8.58 7.50 31.13
N SER A 30 9.39 6.89 31.99
CA SER A 30 9.90 5.52 31.83
C SER A 30 8.78 4.47 31.76
N LYS A 31 7.72 4.65 32.55
CA LYS A 31 6.57 3.73 32.57
C LYS A 31 5.59 4.07 31.45
N GLU A 32 5.32 5.37 31.22
CA GLU A 32 4.51 5.81 30.08
C GLU A 32 5.17 5.46 28.74
N TYR A 33 6.50 5.46 28.62
CA TYR A 33 7.21 5.04 27.41
C TYR A 33 7.08 3.54 27.18
N LEU A 34 7.26 2.71 28.22
CA LEU A 34 7.09 1.26 28.07
C LEU A 34 5.63 0.88 27.78
N ASP A 35 4.66 1.54 28.41
CA ASP A 35 3.23 1.34 28.17
C ASP A 35 2.81 1.89 26.80
N PHE A 36 3.25 3.11 26.42
CA PHE A 36 3.02 3.72 25.11
C PHE A 36 3.68 2.89 24.00
N ARG A 37 4.92 2.44 24.20
CA ARG A 37 5.61 1.52 23.29
C ARG A 37 4.84 0.21 23.15
N ARG A 38 4.32 -0.35 24.24
CA ARG A 38 3.54 -1.60 24.22
C ARG A 38 2.17 -1.45 23.54
N ASP A 39 1.53 -0.29 23.68
CA ASP A 39 0.20 -0.01 23.14
C ASP A 39 0.21 0.57 21.71
N GLN A 40 1.29 1.25 21.30
CA GLN A 40 1.42 1.97 20.01
C GLN A 40 2.43 1.35 19.04
N LEU A 41 3.38 0.52 19.49
CA LEU A 41 4.07 -0.32 18.52
C LEU A 41 3.03 -1.26 17.93
N PRO A 42 2.85 -1.28 16.60
CA PRO A 42 2.27 -2.45 16.01
C PRO A 42 3.12 -3.62 16.50
N GLN A 43 2.53 -4.80 16.71
CA GLN A 43 3.31 -6.05 16.80
C GLN A 43 4.05 -6.37 15.47
N SER A 44 4.34 -5.34 14.65
CA SER A 44 5.14 -5.38 13.46
C SER A 44 6.54 -5.84 13.84
N HIS A 45 6.93 -6.94 13.19
CA HIS A 45 8.26 -7.54 13.17
C HIS A 45 8.55 -8.68 14.14
N THR A 46 7.56 -9.21 14.89
CA THR A 46 7.76 -10.48 15.63
C THR A 46 8.26 -11.61 14.73
N PHE A 47 7.75 -11.77 13.51
CA PHE A 47 8.20 -12.86 12.65
C PHE A 47 9.65 -12.71 12.17
N TYR A 48 10.02 -11.55 11.62
CA TYR A 48 11.39 -11.32 11.14
C TYR A 48 12.40 -11.31 12.28
N GLU A 49 12.08 -10.65 13.40
CA GLU A 49 12.93 -10.68 14.60
C GLU A 49 13.09 -12.09 15.16
N THR A 50 11.99 -12.84 15.26
CA THR A 50 12.03 -14.23 15.73
C THR A 50 12.84 -15.09 14.79
N ALA A 51 12.64 -14.96 13.48
CA ALA A 51 13.40 -15.69 12.47
C ALA A 51 14.91 -15.39 12.56
N CYS A 52 15.29 -14.12 12.75
CA CYS A 52 16.69 -13.74 12.94
C CYS A 52 17.26 -14.30 14.25
N ARG A 53 16.55 -14.18 15.38
CA ARG A 53 16.98 -14.75 16.66
C ARG A 53 17.11 -16.28 16.62
N VAL A 54 16.21 -16.96 15.92
CA VAL A 54 16.26 -18.42 15.74
C VAL A 54 17.44 -18.80 14.84
N ALA A 55 17.65 -18.10 13.74
CA ALA A 55 18.75 -18.38 12.83
C ALA A 55 20.11 -18.18 13.51
N ASP A 56 20.26 -17.15 14.33
CA ASP A 56 21.49 -16.88 15.08
C ASP A 56 21.84 -17.99 16.09
N LYS A 57 20.83 -18.67 16.66
CA LYS A 57 21.03 -19.83 17.53
C LYS A 57 21.50 -21.08 16.77
N ILE A 58 21.13 -21.21 15.50
CA ILE A 58 21.44 -22.39 14.68
C ILE A 58 22.78 -22.23 13.98
N LEU A 59 23.00 -21.08 13.34
CA LEU A 59 24.20 -20.81 12.54
C LEU A 59 24.68 -19.37 12.81
N PRO A 60 25.53 -19.14 13.81
CA PRO A 60 26.09 -17.82 14.09
C PRO A 60 27.08 -17.43 12.98
N VAL A 61 26.80 -16.35 12.27
CA VAL A 61 27.67 -15.82 11.21
C VAL A 61 28.21 -14.45 11.61
N THR A 62 29.53 -14.26 11.47
CA THR A 62 30.21 -12.98 11.69
C THR A 62 30.64 -12.36 10.35
N PRO A 63 29.89 -11.38 9.83
CA PRO A 63 30.22 -10.68 8.57
C PRO A 63 31.31 -9.60 8.77
N ALA A 64 31.68 -8.91 7.70
CA ALA A 64 32.68 -7.84 7.72
C ALA A 64 32.25 -6.63 8.59
N GLN A 65 33.22 -5.96 9.24
CA GLN A 65 32.95 -4.84 10.16
C GLN A 65 32.20 -3.66 9.51
N LYS A 66 32.45 -3.38 8.23
CA LYS A 66 31.75 -2.31 7.48
C LYS A 66 30.26 -2.59 7.37
N ASP A 67 29.90 -3.81 6.99
CA ASP A 67 28.50 -4.23 6.82
C ASP A 67 27.77 -4.27 8.16
N LEU A 68 28.49 -4.63 9.24
CA LEU A 68 27.96 -4.57 10.61
C LEU A 68 27.59 -3.14 11.03
N LEU A 69 28.46 -2.17 10.74
CA LEU A 69 28.19 -0.77 11.07
C LEU A 69 26.96 -0.25 10.32
N GLU A 70 26.86 -0.52 9.02
CA GLU A 70 25.73 -0.09 8.19
C GLU A 70 24.40 -0.72 8.67
N VAL A 71 24.38 -2.04 8.88
CA VAL A 71 23.18 -2.74 9.38
C VAL A 71 22.83 -2.29 10.80
N SER A 72 23.81 -2.07 11.68
CA SER A 72 23.55 -1.59 13.04
C SER A 72 22.89 -0.21 13.06
N LYS A 73 23.30 0.69 12.16
CA LYS A 73 22.66 2.01 11.98
C LYS A 73 21.20 1.82 11.56
N HIS A 74 20.93 0.91 10.62
CA HIS A 74 19.57 0.65 10.17
C HIS A 74 18.67 0.05 11.25
N LEU A 75 19.17 -0.93 12.01
CA LEU A 75 18.42 -1.57 13.10
C LEU A 75 18.05 -0.57 14.21
N LYS A 76 19.00 0.26 14.64
CA LYS A 76 18.76 1.28 15.67
C LYS A 76 17.71 2.31 15.25
N LEU A 77 17.79 2.77 14.01
CA LEU A 77 16.85 3.77 13.48
C LEU A 77 15.46 3.18 13.20
N ALA A 78 15.37 1.89 12.86
CA ALA A 78 14.12 1.19 12.64
C ALA A 78 13.50 0.60 13.94
N HIS A 79 14.10 0.87 15.10
CA HIS A 79 13.66 0.34 16.41
C HIS A 79 13.62 -1.20 16.49
N LEU A 80 14.48 -1.89 15.73
CA LEU A 80 14.57 -3.34 15.71
C LEU A 80 15.54 -3.84 16.80
N GLU A 81 15.02 -4.62 17.75
CA GLU A 81 15.81 -5.18 18.87
C GLU A 81 16.44 -6.53 18.47
N ILE A 82 17.41 -6.46 17.55
CA ILE A 82 18.16 -7.63 17.09
C ILE A 82 19.65 -7.31 16.95
N ASN A 83 20.48 -8.33 17.18
CA ASN A 83 21.92 -8.24 16.95
C ASN A 83 22.21 -8.15 15.44
N PRO A 84 23.13 -7.27 14.97
CA PRO A 84 23.47 -7.18 13.55
C PRO A 84 23.90 -8.52 12.93
N ASN A 85 24.59 -9.37 13.69
CA ASN A 85 25.02 -10.70 13.25
C ASN A 85 23.84 -11.59 12.85
N SER A 86 22.75 -11.53 13.61
CA SER A 86 21.57 -12.38 13.41
C SER A 86 20.89 -12.16 12.05
N VAL A 87 21.01 -10.96 11.46
CA VAL A 87 20.51 -10.63 10.12
C VAL A 87 21.24 -11.45 9.05
N PHE A 88 22.56 -11.58 9.20
CA PHE A 88 23.38 -12.36 8.28
C PHE A 88 23.23 -13.85 8.55
N SER A 89 23.19 -14.27 9.83
CA SER A 89 22.85 -15.65 10.22
C SER A 89 21.55 -16.12 9.54
N PHE A 90 20.51 -15.28 9.55
CA PHE A 90 19.25 -15.56 8.85
C PHE A 90 19.39 -15.64 7.33
N ALA A 91 20.15 -14.72 6.71
CA ALA A 91 20.37 -14.74 5.27
C ALA A 91 21.06 -16.04 4.82
N TYR A 92 22.18 -16.39 5.45
CA TYR A 92 22.94 -17.61 5.11
C TYR A 92 22.15 -18.88 5.39
N LEU A 93 21.48 -18.98 6.54
CA LEU A 93 20.69 -20.17 6.89
C LEU A 93 19.53 -20.38 5.90
N THR A 94 18.83 -19.31 5.53
CA THR A 94 17.74 -19.40 4.56
C THR A 94 18.26 -19.80 3.17
N THR A 95 19.37 -19.22 2.73
CA THR A 95 20.05 -19.57 1.48
C THR A 95 20.43 -21.06 1.45
N ILE A 96 21.02 -21.58 2.53
CA ILE A 96 21.40 -23.00 2.65
C ILE A 96 20.18 -23.90 2.61
N ILE A 97 19.13 -23.60 3.38
CA ILE A 97 17.90 -24.40 3.41
C ILE A 97 17.26 -24.46 2.02
N VAL A 98 17.14 -23.32 1.34
CA VAL A 98 16.57 -23.26 -0.01
C VAL A 98 17.44 -24.02 -1.02
N ALA A 99 18.77 -23.90 -0.94
CA ALA A 99 19.68 -24.66 -1.81
C ALA A 99 19.55 -26.18 -1.59
N VAL A 100 19.49 -26.64 -0.33
CA VAL A 100 19.34 -28.07 -0.01
C VAL A 100 17.98 -28.59 -0.47
N LEU A 101 16.88 -27.87 -0.19
CA LEU A 101 15.53 -28.26 -0.63
C LEU A 101 15.41 -28.34 -2.15
N THR A 102 16.05 -27.42 -2.87
CA THR A 102 16.02 -27.40 -4.33
C THR A 102 16.86 -28.49 -4.96
N ILE A 103 18.01 -28.85 -4.35
CA ILE A 103 18.78 -30.05 -4.73
C ILE A 103 17.95 -31.31 -4.49
N ILE A 104 17.31 -31.46 -3.32
CA ILE A 104 16.46 -32.62 -3.02
C ILE A 104 15.29 -32.71 -4.00
N ALA A 105 14.60 -31.61 -4.26
CA ALA A 105 13.49 -31.56 -5.21
C ALA A 105 13.96 -31.89 -6.64
N SER A 106 15.12 -31.39 -7.06
CA SER A 106 15.68 -31.71 -8.37
C SER A 106 15.98 -33.19 -8.53
N ILE A 107 16.49 -33.85 -7.49
CA ILE A 107 16.74 -35.30 -7.48
C ILE A 107 15.41 -36.08 -7.50
N LEU A 108 14.43 -35.68 -6.67
CA LEU A 108 13.13 -36.37 -6.57
C LEU A 108 12.33 -36.31 -7.87
N PHE A 109 12.32 -35.16 -8.55
CA PHE A 109 11.56 -34.94 -9.79
C PHE A 109 12.38 -35.15 -11.06
N VAL A 110 13.66 -35.51 -10.93
CA VAL A 110 14.61 -35.70 -12.04
C VAL A 110 14.58 -34.51 -13.01
N ASN A 111 14.66 -33.29 -12.46
CA ASN A 111 14.49 -32.06 -13.22
C ASN A 111 15.60 -31.04 -12.92
N TYR A 112 16.49 -30.84 -13.89
CA TYR A 112 17.61 -29.91 -13.79
C TYR A 112 17.19 -28.43 -13.73
N LEU A 113 15.99 -28.08 -14.22
CA LEU A 113 15.48 -26.72 -14.14
C LEU A 113 15.20 -26.32 -12.69
N ILE A 114 14.63 -27.23 -11.90
CA ILE A 114 14.35 -26.98 -10.47
C ILE A 114 15.66 -26.64 -9.75
N LEU A 115 16.75 -27.32 -10.09
CA LEU A 115 18.08 -27.03 -9.55
C LEU A 115 18.56 -25.64 -9.97
N LEU A 116 18.52 -25.33 -11.27
CA LEU A 116 19.00 -24.04 -11.79
C LEU A 116 18.24 -22.86 -11.17
N VAL A 117 16.92 -22.94 -11.14
CA VAL A 117 16.04 -21.91 -10.56
C VAL A 117 16.24 -21.82 -9.06
N GLY A 118 16.36 -22.96 -8.38
CA GLY A 118 16.61 -23.04 -6.95
C GLY A 118 17.92 -22.38 -6.54
N LEU A 119 18.98 -22.61 -7.32
CA LEU A 119 20.28 -21.96 -7.11
C LEU A 119 20.23 -20.46 -7.37
N ILE A 120 19.60 -20.02 -8.47
CA ILE A 120 19.41 -18.59 -8.76
C ILE A 120 18.63 -17.92 -7.62
N THR A 121 17.56 -18.58 -7.14
CA THR A 121 16.73 -18.08 -6.04
C THR A 121 17.53 -18.01 -4.73
N SER A 122 18.33 -19.03 -4.43
CA SER A 122 19.18 -19.08 -3.25
C SER A 122 20.22 -17.95 -3.24
N VAL A 123 20.87 -17.71 -4.39
CA VAL A 123 21.81 -16.58 -4.57
C VAL A 123 21.07 -15.24 -4.45
N ALA A 124 19.90 -15.11 -5.06
CA ALA A 124 19.11 -13.88 -4.96
C ALA A 124 18.71 -13.58 -3.51
N LEU A 125 18.29 -14.58 -2.74
CA LEU A 125 17.98 -14.44 -1.32
C LEU A 125 19.18 -13.99 -0.49
N LEU A 126 20.39 -14.49 -0.80
CA LEU A 126 21.61 -14.10 -0.11
C LEU A 126 21.91 -12.60 -0.26
N PHE A 127 21.66 -12.02 -1.43
CA PHE A 127 21.82 -10.59 -1.67
C PHE A 127 20.64 -9.74 -1.15
N TYR A 128 19.46 -10.35 -1.04
CA TYR A 128 18.23 -9.66 -0.70
C TYR A 128 18.01 -9.54 0.82
N LEU A 129 18.14 -10.64 1.56
CA LEU A 129 17.81 -10.71 2.99
C LEU A 129 18.64 -9.73 3.87
N PRO A 130 19.96 -9.54 3.65
CA PRO A 130 20.73 -8.57 4.43
C PRO A 130 20.30 -7.11 4.21
N LYS A 131 19.64 -6.81 3.08
CA LYS A 131 19.14 -5.46 2.76
C LYS A 131 17.75 -5.18 3.34
N LEU A 132 17.10 -6.18 3.95
CA LEU A 132 15.77 -5.99 4.55
C LEU A 132 15.72 -4.92 5.65
N PRO A 133 16.68 -4.81 6.60
CA PRO A 133 16.66 -3.75 7.61
C PRO A 133 16.67 -2.35 6.99
N LYS A 134 17.43 -2.18 5.89
CA LYS A 134 17.45 -0.92 5.14
C LYS A 134 16.08 -0.62 4.54
N ARG A 135 15.39 -1.60 3.96
CA ARG A 135 14.03 -1.42 3.42
C ARG A 135 13.01 -1.10 4.51
N ILE A 136 13.06 -1.80 5.64
CA ILE A 136 12.21 -1.51 6.80
C ILE A 136 12.45 -0.07 7.27
N LEU A 137 13.71 0.36 7.36
CA LEU A 137 14.04 1.75 7.69
C LEU A 137 13.50 2.75 6.67
N VAL A 138 13.65 2.49 5.36
CA VAL A 138 13.14 3.39 4.32
C VAL A 138 11.63 3.55 4.44
N VAL A 139 10.91 2.45 4.66
CA VAL A 139 9.45 2.46 4.86
C VAL A 139 9.08 3.20 6.15
N TRP A 140 9.82 2.99 7.24
CA TRP A 140 9.63 3.70 8.50
C TRP A 140 9.85 5.20 8.34
N ARG A 141 10.93 5.61 7.67
CA ARG A 141 11.25 7.01 7.39
C ARG A 141 10.26 7.66 6.45
N SER A 142 9.78 6.95 5.42
CA SER A 142 8.74 7.43 4.52
C SER A 142 7.44 7.71 5.28
N GLN A 143 7.00 6.79 6.16
CA GLN A 143 5.83 7.01 7.02
C GLN A 143 6.05 8.12 8.07
N ALA A 144 7.24 8.19 8.67
CA ALA A 144 7.58 9.28 9.60
C ALA A 144 7.60 10.64 8.91
N SER A 145 8.00 10.68 7.64
CA SER A 145 8.05 11.89 6.83
C SER A 145 6.68 12.57 6.73
N ASP A 146 5.59 11.77 6.63
CA ASP A 146 4.20 12.27 6.52
C ASP A 146 3.80 13.17 7.68
N GLU A 147 4.42 12.99 8.84
CA GLU A 147 4.12 13.71 10.08
C GLU A 147 5.16 14.79 10.42
N LEU A 148 6.26 14.95 9.66
CA LEU A 148 7.32 15.91 9.98
C LEU A 148 6.82 17.35 9.99
N VAL A 149 6.03 17.73 8.98
CA VAL A 149 5.51 19.09 8.90
C VAL A 149 4.52 19.36 10.03
N LEU A 150 3.69 18.37 10.38
CA LEU A 150 2.76 18.47 11.50
C LEU A 150 3.50 18.55 12.85
N ALA A 151 4.60 17.80 13.00
CA ALA A 151 5.46 17.86 14.17
C ALA A 151 6.10 19.24 14.31
N VAL A 152 6.65 19.80 13.23
CA VAL A 152 7.18 21.19 13.23
C VAL A 152 6.08 22.18 13.55
N LEU A 153 4.89 22.05 12.96
CA LEU A 153 3.74 22.91 13.24
C LEU A 153 3.36 22.88 14.72
N TYR A 154 3.24 21.70 15.34
CA TYR A 154 2.91 21.58 16.75
C TYR A 154 4.03 22.04 17.67
N LEU A 155 5.30 21.78 17.34
CA LEU A 155 6.44 22.33 18.06
C LEU A 155 6.39 23.85 18.03
N THR A 156 6.23 24.44 16.84
CA THR A 156 6.16 25.89 16.62
C THR A 156 5.01 26.50 17.41
N ILE A 157 3.79 25.99 17.25
CA ILE A 157 2.60 26.45 17.96
C ILE A 157 2.84 26.39 19.48
N TYR A 158 3.31 25.25 20.00
CA TYR A 158 3.54 25.09 21.43
C TYR A 158 4.63 26.03 21.96
N MET A 159 5.72 26.18 21.22
CA MET A 159 6.88 27.01 21.56
C MET A 159 6.57 28.49 21.51
N GLN A 160 5.67 28.94 20.62
CA GLN A 160 5.19 30.33 20.60
C GLN A 160 4.57 30.72 21.94
N TYR A 161 3.83 29.81 22.57
CA TYR A 161 3.11 30.08 23.83
C TYR A 161 3.91 29.76 25.09
N THR A 162 4.61 28.64 25.09
CA THR A 162 5.43 28.19 26.22
C THR A 162 6.84 27.85 25.72
N PRO A 163 7.86 28.68 26.02
CA PRO A 163 9.25 28.45 25.62
C PRO A 163 9.87 27.31 26.43
N ASN A 164 9.34 26.10 26.29
CA ASN A 164 9.87 24.90 26.91
C ASN A 164 9.82 23.77 25.88
N LEU A 165 11.01 23.44 25.36
CA LEU A 165 11.16 22.46 24.29
C LEU A 165 10.77 21.05 24.75
N GLU A 166 11.05 20.69 26.00
CA GLU A 166 10.72 19.37 26.56
C GLU A 166 9.20 19.13 26.58
N ARG A 167 8.44 20.13 27.03
CA ARG A 167 6.98 20.10 27.00
C ARG A 167 6.43 20.15 25.59
N ALA A 168 7.07 20.88 24.68
CA ALA A 168 6.69 20.92 23.27
C ALA A 168 6.86 19.54 22.62
N VAL A 169 8.00 18.87 22.84
CA VAL A 169 8.28 17.51 22.37
C VAL A 169 7.29 16.51 22.98
N ALA A 170 6.97 16.63 24.27
CA ALA A 170 5.96 15.79 24.92
C ALA A 170 4.55 16.00 24.39
N PHE A 171 4.20 17.24 24.05
CA PHE A 171 2.95 17.55 23.38
C PHE A 171 2.90 16.89 22.00
N VAL A 172 3.93 17.09 21.18
CA VAL A 172 4.03 16.52 19.84
C VAL A 172 3.94 14.99 19.88
N ALA A 173 4.71 14.34 20.75
CA ALA A 173 4.71 12.88 20.92
C ALA A 173 3.31 12.29 21.22
N LYS A 174 2.43 13.05 21.88
CA LYS A 174 1.07 12.61 22.25
C LYS A 174 0.02 12.89 21.16
N HIS A 175 0.30 13.78 20.21
CA HIS A 175 -0.70 14.30 19.26
C HIS A 175 -0.39 13.99 17.78
N ILE A 176 0.81 13.47 17.47
CA ILE A 176 1.14 12.95 16.14
C ILE A 176 0.99 11.43 16.10
N SER A 177 0.79 10.88 14.91
CA SER A 177 0.67 9.44 14.70
C SER A 177 2.06 8.75 14.78
N PRO A 178 2.12 7.45 15.14
CA PRO A 178 3.29 6.62 14.86
C PRO A 178 3.55 6.58 13.35
N PRO A 179 4.81 6.47 12.90
CA PRO A 179 6.02 6.15 13.67
C PRO A 179 6.71 7.34 14.35
N LEU A 180 6.48 8.57 13.91
CA LEU A 180 7.23 9.74 14.40
C LEU A 180 6.96 10.04 15.89
N SER A 181 5.75 9.77 16.39
CA SER A 181 5.43 9.90 17.82
C SER A 181 6.33 9.07 18.72
N ILE A 182 6.74 7.88 18.24
CA ILE A 182 7.63 6.97 18.96
C ILE A 182 9.04 7.57 19.04
N ASP A 183 9.51 8.16 17.94
CA ASP A 183 10.82 8.82 17.90
C ASP A 183 10.84 9.99 18.90
N PHE A 184 9.81 10.84 18.91
CA PHE A 184 9.70 11.94 19.88
C PHE A 184 9.57 11.46 21.33
N MET A 185 8.82 10.38 21.59
CA MET A 185 8.72 9.81 22.93
C MET A 185 10.06 9.22 23.39
N LYS A 186 10.82 8.62 22.46
CA LYS A 186 12.15 8.09 22.73
C LYS A 186 13.13 9.19 23.09
N LEU A 187 13.06 10.38 22.47
CA LEU A 187 13.89 11.52 22.88
C LEU A 187 13.70 11.86 24.37
N LEU A 188 12.45 11.87 24.84
CA LEU A 188 12.14 12.11 26.25
C LEU A 188 12.69 11.00 27.15
N TRP A 189 12.54 9.75 26.72
CA TRP A 189 13.07 8.59 27.43
C TRP A 189 14.61 8.58 27.50
N ASP A 190 15.30 8.95 26.42
CA ASP A 190 16.77 9.03 26.37
C ASP A 190 17.29 10.13 27.32
N VAL A 191 16.55 11.23 27.49
CA VAL A 191 16.86 12.27 28.47
C VAL A 191 16.60 11.79 29.91
N GLU A 192 15.46 11.12 30.16
CA GLU A 192 15.16 10.56 31.49
C GLU A 192 16.17 9.49 31.93
N THR A 193 16.59 8.63 31.01
CA THR A 193 17.59 7.58 31.26
C THR A 193 19.02 8.12 31.35
N LYS A 194 19.19 9.44 31.20
CA LYS A 194 20.48 10.15 31.22
C LYS A 194 21.44 9.72 30.11
N THR A 195 20.89 9.25 28.99
CA THR A 195 21.67 9.05 27.76
C THR A 195 22.09 10.40 27.19
N TYR A 196 21.22 11.40 27.27
CA TYR A 196 21.50 12.81 26.96
C TYR A 196 21.32 13.70 28.17
N THR A 197 22.03 14.85 28.19
CA THR A 197 21.95 15.80 29.30
C THR A 197 20.73 16.72 29.23
N SER A 198 20.27 17.01 28.01
CA SER A 198 19.11 17.85 27.76
C SER A 198 18.32 17.37 26.54
N ILE A 199 17.07 17.81 26.46
CA ILE A 199 16.24 17.55 25.28
C ILE A 199 16.77 18.24 24.02
N THR A 200 17.46 19.39 24.16
CA THR A 200 18.09 20.08 23.04
C THR A 200 19.22 19.24 22.44
N GLU A 201 20.05 18.60 23.26
CA GLU A 201 21.13 17.71 22.82
C GLU A 201 20.56 16.47 22.11
N ALA A 202 19.58 15.81 22.73
CA ALA A 202 18.91 14.64 22.15
C ALA A 202 18.24 14.95 20.80
N MET A 203 17.53 16.08 20.72
CA MET A 203 16.84 16.51 19.50
C MET A 203 17.84 16.85 18.38
N ASN A 204 18.98 17.46 18.70
CA ASN A 204 20.02 17.77 17.72
C ASN A 204 20.69 16.52 17.14
N ASP A 205 21.02 15.53 17.98
CA ASP A 205 21.54 14.25 17.49
C ASP A 205 20.53 13.55 16.59
N TYR A 206 19.25 13.54 17.00
CA TYR A 206 18.17 12.99 16.19
C TYR A 206 17.98 13.73 14.86
N ALA A 207 18.04 15.07 14.86
CA ALA A 207 17.96 15.87 13.65
C ALA A 207 19.08 15.52 12.67
N LEU A 208 20.31 15.27 13.14
CA LEU A 208 21.40 14.84 12.26
C LEU A 208 21.11 13.52 11.53
N THR A 209 20.32 12.62 12.12
CA THR A 209 19.90 11.38 11.45
C THR A 209 18.98 11.63 10.24
N TRP A 210 18.31 12.78 10.21
CA TRP A 210 17.42 13.21 9.12
C TRP A 210 18.16 13.98 8.02
N LYS A 211 19.40 14.43 8.24
CA LYS A 211 20.12 15.30 7.29
C LYS A 211 20.15 14.79 5.85
N ASP A 212 20.31 13.48 5.67
CA ASP A 212 20.37 12.84 4.34
C ASP A 212 18.98 12.67 3.69
N TRP A 213 17.90 12.72 4.48
CA TRP A 213 16.53 12.45 4.06
C TRP A 213 15.68 13.72 3.93
N ASP A 214 15.83 14.64 4.87
CA ASP A 214 15.09 15.88 5.00
C ASP A 214 15.97 16.96 5.65
N PRO A 215 16.82 17.64 4.87
CA PRO A 215 17.64 18.72 5.41
C PRO A 215 16.80 19.90 5.91
N GLN A 216 15.63 20.17 5.30
CA GLN A 216 14.76 21.27 5.71
C GLN A 216 14.14 21.01 7.09
N PHE A 217 13.81 19.77 7.44
CA PHE A 217 13.41 19.40 8.79
C PHE A 217 14.50 19.70 9.82
N VAL A 218 15.76 19.41 9.47
CA VAL A 218 16.91 19.74 10.34
C VAL A 218 17.01 21.25 10.54
N ASP A 219 16.88 22.03 9.48
CA ASP A 219 16.94 23.48 9.55
C ASP A 219 15.77 24.06 10.36
N SER A 220 14.57 23.52 10.19
CA SER A 220 13.40 23.88 10.99
C SER A 220 13.58 23.59 12.48
N LEU A 221 14.12 22.43 12.86
CA LEU A 221 14.42 22.11 14.26
C LEU A 221 15.47 23.06 14.86
N ARG A 222 16.50 23.41 14.09
CA ARG A 222 17.52 24.39 14.50
C ARG A 222 16.94 25.79 14.68
N LEU A 223 16.02 26.21 13.82
CA LEU A 223 15.30 27.48 13.99
C LEU A 223 14.44 27.46 15.26
N ILE A 224 13.71 26.38 15.52
CA ILE A 224 12.95 26.19 16.77
C ILE A 224 13.87 26.26 17.99
N GLU A 225 15.02 25.59 17.95
CA GLU A 225 16.01 25.65 19.03
C GLU A 225 16.54 27.09 19.23
N SER A 226 16.89 27.78 18.14
CA SER A 226 17.40 29.15 18.21
C SER A 226 16.40 30.13 18.85
N SER A 227 15.10 29.84 18.74
CA SER A 227 14.03 30.63 19.37
C SER A 227 14.07 30.58 20.91
N LEU A 228 14.72 29.58 21.52
CA LEU A 228 14.89 29.49 22.98
C LEU A 228 15.84 30.55 23.51
N TYR A 229 16.77 31.02 22.68
CA TYR A 229 17.78 32.01 23.04
C TYR A 229 17.39 33.43 22.64
N GLU A 230 16.24 33.60 21.96
CA GLU A 230 15.74 34.90 21.51
C GLU A 230 14.94 35.61 22.60
N GLY A 231 15.37 36.81 22.97
CA GLY A 231 14.77 37.58 24.07
C GLY A 231 13.51 38.36 23.66
N SER A 232 13.35 38.69 22.38
CA SER A 232 12.19 39.45 21.88
C SER A 232 11.03 38.53 21.51
N PRO A 233 9.83 38.67 22.12
CA PRO A 233 8.66 37.85 21.78
C PRO A 233 8.27 37.93 20.29
N ARG A 234 8.42 39.11 19.69
CA ARG A 234 8.14 39.34 18.26
C ARG A 234 9.15 38.59 17.38
N ARG A 235 10.44 38.72 17.66
CA ARG A 235 11.50 38.06 16.87
C ARG A 235 11.43 36.55 17.03
N LYS A 236 11.11 36.07 18.23
CA LYS A 236 10.86 34.66 18.51
C LYS A 236 9.71 34.12 17.65
N LYS A 237 8.58 34.84 17.56
CA LYS A 237 7.47 34.48 16.66
C LYS A 237 7.94 34.42 15.21
N GLU A 238 8.67 35.42 14.72
CA GLU A 238 9.22 35.45 13.35
C GLU A 238 10.12 34.24 13.05
N ILE A 239 11.00 33.84 13.98
CA ILE A 239 11.87 32.65 13.83
C ILE A 239 11.05 31.36 13.78
N LEU A 240 10.02 31.26 14.62
CA LEU A 240 9.14 30.10 14.69
C LEU A 240 8.27 29.98 13.43
N ASP A 241 7.75 31.09 12.91
CA ASP A 241 7.04 31.14 11.63
C ASP A 241 7.98 30.79 10.46
N GLN A 242 9.23 31.27 10.49
CA GLN A 242 10.26 30.90 9.51
C GLN A 242 10.57 29.40 9.55
N ALA A 243 10.65 28.79 10.74
CA ALA A 243 10.86 27.34 10.88
C ALA A 243 9.77 26.53 10.18
N LEU A 244 8.51 26.97 10.31
CA LEU A 244 7.38 26.34 9.63
C LEU A 244 7.43 26.56 8.11
N GLN A 245 7.79 27.76 7.67
CA GLN A 245 7.91 28.07 6.24
C GLN A 245 8.99 27.22 5.56
N VAL A 246 10.16 27.04 6.19
CA VAL A 246 11.27 26.24 5.65
C VAL A 246 10.87 24.79 5.40
N ILE A 247 10.18 24.13 6.35
CA ILE A 247 9.73 22.74 6.17
C ILE A 247 8.63 22.64 5.12
N LEU A 248 7.76 23.66 5.02
CA LEU A 248 6.70 23.72 4.02
C LEU A 248 7.25 23.81 2.60
N GLU A 249 8.15 24.77 2.36
CA GLU A 249 8.84 24.94 1.08
C GLU A 249 9.67 23.69 0.73
N GLY A 250 10.41 23.15 1.69
CA GLY A 250 11.16 21.91 1.51
C GLY A 250 10.31 20.70 1.15
N THR A 251 9.11 20.60 1.72
CA THR A 251 8.15 19.52 1.38
C THR A 251 7.59 19.71 -0.02
N GLN A 252 7.27 20.95 -0.39
CA GLN A 252 6.84 21.29 -1.75
C GLN A 252 7.88 20.92 -2.80
N ASP A 253 9.13 21.30 -2.61
CA ASP A 253 10.23 21.02 -3.55
C ASP A 253 10.47 19.52 -3.71
N ARG A 254 10.38 18.75 -2.61
CA ARG A 254 10.55 17.28 -2.65
C ARG A 254 9.43 16.59 -3.41
N LEU A 255 8.18 16.99 -3.21
CA LEU A 255 7.04 16.44 -3.94
C LEU A 255 7.15 16.71 -5.44
N LEU A 256 7.59 17.90 -5.84
CA LEU A 256 7.86 18.24 -7.24
C LEU A 256 9.00 17.42 -7.83
N ASN A 257 10.13 17.32 -7.13
CA ASN A 257 11.27 16.52 -7.56
C ASN A 257 10.92 15.02 -7.69
N TYR A 258 10.15 14.48 -6.75
CA TYR A 258 9.67 13.11 -6.80
C TYR A 258 8.78 12.86 -8.03
N ALA A 259 7.83 13.75 -8.31
CA ALA A 259 6.98 13.62 -9.50
C ALA A 259 7.81 13.55 -10.79
N HIS A 260 8.87 14.35 -10.89
CA HIS A 260 9.79 14.29 -12.03
C HIS A 260 10.63 13.00 -12.06
N MET A 261 11.14 12.55 -10.92
CA MET A 261 11.95 11.33 -10.82
C MET A 261 11.16 10.05 -11.08
N LEU A 262 9.85 10.05 -10.81
CA LEU A 262 8.98 8.89 -11.00
C LEU A 262 8.75 8.51 -12.45
N LYS A 263 8.85 9.45 -13.39
CA LYS A 263 8.50 9.22 -14.79
C LYS A 263 9.30 8.06 -15.41
N SER A 264 10.63 8.09 -15.27
CA SER A 264 11.50 7.06 -15.88
C SER A 264 11.35 5.66 -15.26
N PRO A 265 11.25 5.50 -13.93
CA PRO A 265 10.92 4.22 -13.32
C PRO A 265 9.54 3.68 -13.71
N LEU A 266 8.50 4.53 -13.82
CA LEU A 266 7.19 4.11 -14.33
C LEU A 266 7.29 3.62 -15.78
N GLU A 267 8.01 4.34 -16.65
CA GLU A 267 8.26 3.91 -18.02
C GLU A 267 8.99 2.56 -18.08
N SER A 268 9.95 2.33 -17.18
CA SER A 268 10.67 1.06 -17.07
C SER A 268 9.74 -0.07 -16.62
N LEU A 269 8.88 0.18 -15.64
CA LEU A 269 7.85 -0.76 -15.18
C LEU A 269 6.86 -1.10 -16.29
N HIS A 270 6.46 -0.10 -17.08
CA HIS A 270 5.63 -0.29 -18.25
C HIS A 270 6.32 -1.18 -19.30
N MET A 271 7.55 -0.85 -19.69
CA MET A 271 8.27 -1.61 -20.70
C MET A 271 8.52 -3.07 -20.27
N LEU A 272 8.89 -3.28 -19.00
CA LEU A 272 9.23 -4.61 -18.48
C LEU A 272 7.99 -5.43 -18.10
N GLY A 273 6.98 -4.81 -17.51
CA GLY A 273 5.77 -5.50 -17.03
C GLY A 273 4.67 -5.64 -18.05
N VAL A 274 4.65 -4.82 -19.11
CA VAL A 274 3.58 -4.83 -20.12
C VAL A 274 4.13 -5.10 -21.50
N VAL A 275 5.00 -4.24 -22.03
CA VAL A 275 5.36 -4.26 -23.46
C VAL A 275 6.21 -5.47 -23.84
N LEU A 276 7.32 -5.71 -23.14
CA LEU A 276 8.22 -6.83 -23.41
C LEU A 276 7.48 -8.18 -23.31
N PRO A 277 6.68 -8.44 -22.27
CA PRO A 277 5.95 -9.68 -22.13
C PRO A 277 4.93 -9.86 -23.25
N VAL A 278 4.14 -8.82 -23.55
CA VAL A 278 3.18 -8.86 -24.65
C VAL A 278 3.85 -9.16 -26.00
N MET A 279 4.96 -8.51 -26.32
CA MET A 279 5.72 -8.80 -27.55
C MET A 279 6.26 -10.23 -27.56
N GLY A 280 6.79 -10.70 -26.43
CA GLY A 280 7.28 -12.08 -26.32
C GLY A 280 6.15 -13.10 -26.51
N LEU A 281 4.95 -12.83 -25.97
CA LEU A 281 3.79 -13.71 -26.13
C LEU A 281 3.35 -13.85 -27.59
N VAL A 282 3.53 -12.83 -28.42
CA VAL A 282 3.22 -12.90 -29.87
C VAL A 282 4.15 -13.87 -30.59
N ILE A 283 5.45 -13.86 -30.24
CA ILE A 283 6.47 -14.67 -30.92
C ILE A 283 6.43 -16.13 -30.45
N LEU A 284 5.98 -16.35 -29.22
CA LEU A 284 6.10 -17.61 -28.51
C LEU A 284 5.43 -18.80 -29.21
N PRO A 285 4.20 -18.70 -29.77
CA PRO A 285 3.59 -19.79 -30.51
C PRO A 285 4.42 -20.22 -31.72
N MET A 286 5.04 -19.27 -32.43
CA MET A 286 5.94 -19.57 -33.54
C MET A 286 7.25 -20.20 -33.03
N ALA A 287 7.86 -19.63 -32.01
CA ALA A 287 9.11 -20.17 -31.46
C ALA A 287 8.94 -21.61 -30.93
N ALA A 288 7.84 -21.88 -30.21
CA ALA A 288 7.52 -23.21 -29.71
C ALA A 288 7.28 -24.21 -30.85
N ALA A 289 6.68 -23.78 -31.96
CA ALA A 289 6.47 -24.60 -33.14
C ALA A 289 7.78 -25.01 -33.84
N PHE A 290 8.73 -24.08 -33.96
CA PHE A 290 9.98 -24.32 -34.69
C PHE A 290 11.12 -24.90 -33.84
N MET A 291 11.10 -24.67 -32.52
CA MET A 291 12.17 -25.11 -31.61
C MET A 291 11.89 -26.45 -30.93
N GLY A 292 10.75 -27.10 -31.27
CA GLY A 292 10.40 -28.46 -30.84
C GLY A 292 10.50 -28.68 -29.33
N ALA A 293 11.06 -29.83 -28.93
CA ALA A 293 11.21 -30.27 -27.54
C ALA A 293 12.06 -29.35 -26.62
N SER A 294 12.70 -28.32 -27.16
CA SER A 294 13.58 -27.42 -26.41
C SER A 294 12.80 -26.41 -25.54
N ILE A 295 11.60 -25.99 -25.97
CA ILE A 295 10.78 -25.00 -25.24
C ILE A 295 9.51 -25.67 -24.70
N LYS A 296 9.62 -26.23 -23.49
CA LYS A 296 8.48 -26.78 -22.74
C LYS A 296 7.68 -25.70 -22.01
N TRP A 297 6.40 -25.97 -21.78
CA TRP A 297 5.44 -25.04 -21.14
C TRP A 297 5.88 -24.52 -19.77
N TYR A 298 6.60 -25.33 -19.00
CA TYR A 298 7.07 -24.93 -17.68
C TYR A 298 8.15 -23.82 -17.72
N TYR A 299 8.95 -23.70 -18.79
CA TYR A 299 9.91 -22.60 -18.93
C TYR A 299 9.18 -21.26 -19.07
N ILE A 300 8.06 -21.29 -19.79
CA ILE A 300 7.25 -20.12 -20.11
C ILE A 300 6.45 -19.71 -18.88
N LEU A 301 5.85 -20.69 -18.17
CA LEU A 301 5.22 -20.45 -16.88
C LEU A 301 6.21 -19.81 -15.89
N LEU A 302 7.46 -20.30 -15.83
CA LEU A 302 8.45 -19.72 -14.94
C LEU A 302 8.83 -18.29 -15.34
N LEU A 303 9.10 -18.05 -16.61
CA LEU A 303 9.49 -16.73 -17.09
C LEU A 303 8.37 -15.70 -16.88
N TYR A 304 7.15 -16.04 -17.28
CA TYR A 304 6.01 -15.11 -17.30
C TYR A 304 5.28 -15.05 -15.97
N ASN A 305 5.00 -16.17 -15.30
CA ASN A 305 4.16 -16.14 -14.09
C ASN A 305 4.96 -16.05 -12.79
N VAL A 306 6.29 -16.22 -12.85
CA VAL A 306 7.16 -16.17 -11.66
C VAL A 306 8.20 -15.06 -11.80
N LEU A 307 9.14 -15.18 -12.75
CA LEU A 307 10.29 -14.27 -12.85
C LEU A 307 9.87 -12.82 -13.12
N LEU A 308 9.08 -12.59 -14.17
CA LEU A 308 8.65 -11.25 -14.57
C LEU A 308 7.82 -10.54 -13.47
N PRO A 309 6.76 -11.11 -12.90
CA PRO A 309 5.99 -10.52 -11.80
C PRO A 309 6.86 -10.18 -10.60
N ILE A 310 7.83 -11.03 -10.24
CA ILE A 310 8.76 -10.78 -9.14
C ILE A 310 9.63 -9.55 -9.43
N ILE A 311 10.19 -9.45 -10.64
CA ILE A 311 11.01 -8.30 -11.05
C ILE A 311 10.17 -7.01 -11.04
N VAL A 312 8.97 -7.04 -11.64
CA VAL A 312 8.05 -5.89 -11.67
C VAL A 312 7.67 -5.47 -10.25
N TYR A 313 7.35 -6.42 -9.37
CA TYR A 313 7.03 -6.14 -7.97
C TYR A 313 8.21 -5.52 -7.22
N PHE A 314 9.44 -6.01 -7.44
CA PHE A 314 10.64 -5.46 -6.81
C PHE A 314 10.96 -4.04 -7.25
N ILE A 315 10.90 -3.77 -8.55
CA ILE A 315 11.10 -2.43 -9.09
C ILE A 315 9.98 -1.51 -8.58
N GLY A 316 8.73 -1.99 -8.61
CA GLY A 316 7.57 -1.23 -8.18
C GLY A 316 7.62 -0.84 -6.71
N THR A 317 7.99 -1.78 -5.84
CA THR A 317 8.15 -1.50 -4.40
C THR A 317 9.29 -0.53 -4.12
N GLU A 318 10.38 -0.57 -4.89
CA GLU A 318 11.48 0.41 -4.77
C GLU A 318 11.02 1.82 -5.19
N VAL A 319 10.22 1.92 -6.25
CA VAL A 319 9.63 3.18 -6.72
C VAL A 319 8.66 3.76 -5.70
N LEU A 320 7.84 2.92 -5.05
CA LEU A 320 6.93 3.37 -3.98
C LEU A 320 7.68 3.84 -2.73
N ALA A 321 8.84 3.25 -2.45
CA ALA A 321 9.62 3.57 -1.25
C ALA A 321 10.29 4.96 -1.30
N THR A 322 10.38 5.59 -2.48
CA THR A 322 10.97 6.93 -2.65
C THR A 322 9.94 8.07 -2.54
N ARG A 323 8.66 7.75 -2.27
CA ARG A 323 7.59 8.74 -2.12
C ARG A 323 7.87 9.69 -0.95
N PRO A 324 8.05 11.01 -1.20
CA PRO A 324 8.15 12.00 -0.14
C PRO A 324 6.78 12.24 0.47
N ALA A 325 6.80 12.73 1.70
CA ALA A 325 5.63 12.99 2.49
C ALA A 325 4.71 14.06 1.93
N GLY A 326 3.40 13.90 2.14
CA GLY A 326 2.43 14.93 1.82
C GLY A 326 0.99 14.46 1.59
N ALA A 327 0.73 13.15 1.59
CA ALA A 327 -0.61 12.62 1.41
C ALA A 327 -1.03 11.85 2.66
N LYS A 328 -2.01 12.42 3.36
CA LYS A 328 -2.69 11.90 4.55
C LYS A 328 -2.85 10.37 4.49
N THR A 329 -2.09 9.64 5.30
CA THR A 329 -2.33 8.22 5.55
C THR A 329 -2.70 8.00 7.01
N THR A 330 -3.64 8.80 7.54
CA THR A 330 -4.33 8.33 8.73
C THR A 330 -5.19 7.15 8.32
N ASP A 331 -4.87 5.98 8.88
CA ASP A 331 -5.50 4.70 8.62
C ASP A 331 -6.93 4.72 9.19
N VAL A 332 -7.81 5.53 8.59
CA VAL A 332 -9.25 5.59 8.91
C VAL A 332 -9.91 4.26 8.52
N TYR A 333 -9.19 3.35 7.87
CA TYR A 333 -9.66 2.03 7.49
C TYR A 333 -10.27 1.28 8.67
N GLN A 334 -9.56 1.18 9.81
CA GLN A 334 -10.08 0.45 10.97
C GLN A 334 -11.35 1.09 11.54
N TYR A 335 -11.37 2.42 11.63
CA TYR A 335 -12.52 3.18 12.09
C TYR A 335 -13.72 3.03 11.15
N LEU A 336 -13.52 3.20 9.84
CA LEU A 336 -14.57 3.08 8.84
C LEU A 336 -15.08 1.64 8.74
N ARG A 337 -14.19 0.66 8.88
CA ARG A 337 -14.57 -0.76 8.92
C ARG A 337 -15.45 -1.07 10.13
N GLN A 338 -15.13 -0.53 11.30
CA GLN A 338 -15.94 -0.71 12.50
C GLN A 338 -17.31 -0.01 12.38
N ARG A 339 -17.36 1.17 11.75
CA ARG A 339 -18.60 1.98 11.63
C ARG A 339 -19.55 1.52 10.52
N TYR A 340 -19.02 1.16 9.36
CA TYR A 340 -19.81 0.80 8.19
C TYR A 340 -19.99 -0.72 8.02
N GLY A 341 -19.24 -1.53 8.79
CA GLY A 341 -19.36 -2.99 8.77
C GLY A 341 -18.98 -3.60 7.43
N GLU A 342 -19.31 -4.89 7.27
CA GLU A 342 -19.18 -5.59 6.00
C GLU A 342 -20.34 -5.24 5.05
N PRO A 343 -20.13 -5.27 3.72
CA PRO A 343 -21.17 -4.92 2.77
C PRO A 343 -22.43 -5.81 2.93
N SER A 344 -23.57 -5.20 3.27
CA SER A 344 -24.86 -5.89 3.35
C SER A 344 -25.65 -5.74 2.05
N VAL A 345 -26.25 -6.83 1.56
CA VAL A 345 -27.17 -6.79 0.41
C VAL A 345 -28.61 -6.97 0.90
N VAL A 346 -29.53 -6.17 0.35
CA VAL A 346 -30.96 -6.30 0.61
C VAL A 346 -31.51 -7.31 -0.38
N ILE A 347 -31.96 -8.46 0.12
CA ILE A 347 -32.65 -9.48 -0.68
C ILE A 347 -34.04 -9.65 -0.04
N PHE A 348 -35.11 -9.42 -0.82
CA PHE A 348 -36.51 -9.54 -0.37
C PHE A 348 -36.80 -8.84 0.97
N ASP A 349 -36.54 -7.52 1.06
CA ASP A 349 -36.74 -6.67 2.25
C ASP A 349 -35.98 -7.08 3.53
N LYS A 350 -35.12 -8.10 3.50
CA LYS A 350 -34.18 -8.42 4.59
C LYS A 350 -32.75 -8.03 4.22
N LYS A 351 -32.14 -7.21 5.08
CA LYS A 351 -30.69 -6.93 5.06
C LYS A 351 -29.96 -8.17 5.57
N ILE A 352 -29.41 -8.97 4.66
CA ILE A 352 -28.52 -10.08 5.03
C ILE A 352 -27.09 -9.54 4.91
N PRO A 353 -26.32 -9.47 6.01
CA PRO A 353 -24.89 -9.20 5.92
C PRO A 353 -24.23 -10.45 5.35
N ILE A 354 -23.84 -10.41 4.08
CA ILE A 354 -23.05 -11.48 3.47
C ILE A 354 -21.62 -10.95 3.40
N PRO A 355 -20.63 -11.66 3.98
CA PRO A 355 -19.24 -11.23 3.90
C PRO A 355 -18.80 -11.11 2.44
N ALA A 356 -18.00 -10.09 2.12
CA ALA A 356 -17.49 -9.87 0.75
C ALA A 356 -16.78 -11.12 0.20
N GLU A 357 -16.17 -11.92 1.08
CA GLU A 357 -15.55 -13.20 0.79
C GLU A 357 -16.54 -14.22 0.21
N ALA A 358 -17.74 -14.31 0.77
CA ALA A 358 -18.78 -15.21 0.27
C ALA A 358 -19.29 -14.78 -1.11
N PHE A 359 -19.41 -13.48 -1.38
CA PHE A 359 -19.75 -12.98 -2.72
C PHE A 359 -18.68 -13.34 -3.75
N GLY A 360 -17.40 -13.09 -3.43
CA GLY A 360 -16.29 -13.48 -4.31
C GLY A 360 -16.27 -14.98 -4.59
N LEU A 361 -16.49 -15.81 -3.55
CA LEU A 361 -16.54 -17.27 -3.68
C LEU A 361 -17.76 -17.74 -4.48
N ILE A 362 -18.94 -17.17 -4.27
CA ILE A 362 -20.16 -17.50 -5.04
C ILE A 362 -19.95 -17.16 -6.51
N THR A 363 -19.37 -16.00 -6.81
CA THR A 363 -19.08 -15.63 -8.20
C THR A 363 -18.04 -16.55 -8.82
N PHE A 364 -16.97 -16.90 -8.09
CA PHE A 364 -15.98 -17.87 -8.54
C PHE A 364 -16.64 -19.21 -8.87
N LEU A 365 -17.45 -19.77 -7.96
CA LEU A 365 -18.12 -21.06 -8.16
C LEU A 365 -19.14 -21.01 -9.31
N ALA A 366 -19.91 -19.92 -9.42
CA ALA A 366 -20.90 -19.77 -10.48
C ALA A 366 -20.24 -19.76 -11.88
N ILE A 367 -19.15 -19.00 -12.04
CA ILE A 367 -18.43 -18.87 -13.32
C ILE A 367 -17.57 -20.11 -13.60
N ALA A 368 -16.95 -20.72 -12.58
CA ALA A 368 -16.13 -21.91 -12.76
C ALA A 368 -16.95 -23.19 -13.00
N SER A 369 -18.24 -23.21 -12.66
CA SER A 369 -19.06 -24.42 -12.74
C SER A 369 -19.06 -25.12 -14.11
N PRO A 370 -19.12 -24.44 -15.26
CA PRO A 370 -19.09 -25.12 -16.57
C PRO A 370 -17.73 -25.77 -16.84
N ALA A 371 -16.63 -25.07 -16.52
CA ALA A 371 -15.28 -25.58 -16.65
C ALA A 371 -15.03 -26.79 -15.73
N LEU A 372 -15.45 -26.70 -14.46
CA LEU A 372 -15.32 -27.80 -13.50
C LEU A 372 -16.12 -29.02 -13.93
N TYR A 373 -17.33 -28.82 -14.48
CA TYR A 373 -18.13 -29.89 -15.02
C TYR A 373 -17.45 -30.55 -16.23
N TYR A 374 -16.89 -29.77 -17.15
CA TYR A 374 -16.13 -30.30 -18.29
C TYR A 374 -14.95 -31.17 -17.83
N PHE A 375 -14.10 -30.67 -16.93
CA PHE A 375 -12.96 -31.45 -16.42
C PHE A 375 -13.39 -32.67 -15.61
N TYR A 376 -14.50 -32.60 -14.87
CA TYR A 376 -15.07 -33.77 -14.20
C TYR A 376 -15.48 -34.84 -15.21
N THR A 377 -16.21 -34.47 -16.27
CA THR A 377 -16.61 -35.42 -17.31
C THR A 377 -15.39 -36.00 -18.02
N LEU A 378 -14.37 -35.19 -18.28
CA LEU A 378 -13.12 -35.64 -18.88
C LEU A 378 -12.41 -36.68 -18.02
N ALA A 379 -12.28 -36.42 -16.71
CA ALA A 379 -11.61 -37.31 -15.78
C ALA A 379 -12.34 -38.64 -15.57
N VAL A 380 -13.68 -38.65 -15.69
CA VAL A 380 -14.51 -39.85 -15.46
C VAL A 380 -14.68 -40.68 -16.74
N PHE A 381 -14.78 -40.05 -17.92
CA PHE A 381 -15.22 -40.73 -19.15
C PHE A 381 -14.15 -40.82 -20.26
N SER A 382 -13.04 -40.08 -20.19
CA SER A 382 -12.02 -40.08 -21.26
C SER A 382 -10.83 -40.99 -20.96
N ALA A 383 -10.37 -41.73 -21.97
CA ALA A 383 -9.18 -42.59 -21.86
C ALA A 383 -7.86 -41.86 -22.18
N ASN A 384 -7.91 -40.76 -22.94
CA ASN A 384 -6.74 -40.00 -23.39
C ASN A 384 -6.84 -38.52 -23.01
N LEU A 385 -6.34 -38.16 -21.82
CA LEU A 385 -6.35 -36.78 -21.33
C LEU A 385 -5.55 -35.81 -22.21
N SER A 386 -4.47 -36.28 -22.85
CA SER A 386 -3.55 -35.43 -23.62
C SER A 386 -4.19 -34.84 -24.87
N ASP A 387 -4.99 -35.61 -25.60
CA ASP A 387 -5.63 -35.14 -26.85
C ASP A 387 -6.78 -34.16 -26.60
N GLU A 388 -7.51 -34.35 -25.50
CA GLU A 388 -8.61 -33.50 -25.08
C GLU A 388 -8.14 -32.11 -24.61
N LEU A 389 -6.92 -31.98 -24.09
CA LEU A 389 -6.32 -30.67 -23.74
C LEU A 389 -5.99 -29.82 -24.97
N PHE A 390 -5.98 -30.40 -26.17
CA PHE A 390 -5.89 -29.67 -27.44
C PHE A 390 -7.26 -29.35 -28.04
N SER A 391 -8.35 -29.75 -27.39
CA SER A 391 -9.70 -29.42 -27.85
C SER A 391 -10.00 -27.94 -27.64
N GLN A 392 -10.88 -27.40 -28.48
CA GLN A 392 -11.35 -26.02 -28.34
C GLN A 392 -12.17 -25.83 -27.07
N ILE A 393 -12.92 -26.86 -26.66
CA ILE A 393 -13.72 -26.85 -25.44
C ILE A 393 -12.81 -26.69 -24.21
N ALA A 394 -11.65 -27.36 -24.19
CA ALA A 394 -10.67 -27.18 -23.12
C ALA A 394 -10.17 -25.73 -23.04
N VAL A 395 -9.91 -25.07 -24.19
CA VAL A 395 -9.47 -23.66 -24.21
C VAL A 395 -10.56 -22.73 -23.65
N TYR A 396 -11.83 -22.92 -24.04
CA TYR A 396 -12.94 -22.14 -23.47
C TYR A 396 -13.11 -22.40 -21.97
N ALA A 397 -13.00 -23.65 -21.51
CA ALA A 397 -13.01 -23.97 -20.08
C ALA A 397 -11.85 -23.29 -19.32
N GLY A 398 -10.69 -23.13 -19.96
CA GLY A 398 -9.58 -22.37 -19.41
C GLY A 398 -9.85 -20.86 -19.32
N ILE A 399 -10.53 -20.28 -20.32
CA ILE A 399 -10.99 -18.88 -20.26
C ILE A 399 -12.00 -18.69 -19.14
N ASP A 400 -12.94 -19.62 -18.97
CA ASP A 400 -13.91 -19.60 -17.87
C ASP A 400 -13.22 -19.66 -16.50
N LEU A 401 -12.18 -20.49 -16.35
CA LEU A 401 -11.41 -20.56 -15.11
C LEU A 401 -10.70 -19.23 -14.80
N ILE A 402 -10.06 -18.61 -15.79
CA ILE A 402 -9.43 -17.29 -15.63
C ILE A 402 -10.47 -16.22 -15.33
N GLY A 403 -11.62 -16.28 -16.01
CA GLY A 403 -12.78 -15.43 -15.77
C GLY A 403 -13.27 -15.54 -14.33
N ALA A 404 -13.40 -16.76 -13.81
CA ALA A 404 -13.82 -17.04 -12.45
C ALA A 404 -12.85 -16.49 -11.42
N ILE A 405 -11.55 -16.71 -11.60
CA ILE A 405 -10.50 -16.20 -10.69
C ILE A 405 -10.51 -14.67 -10.70
N GLY A 406 -10.45 -14.06 -11.89
CA GLY A 406 -10.34 -12.61 -12.04
C GLY A 406 -11.58 -11.86 -11.52
N LEU A 407 -12.78 -12.34 -11.86
CA LEU A 407 -14.02 -11.73 -11.38
C LEU A 407 -14.29 -12.03 -9.91
N GLY A 408 -13.99 -13.23 -9.42
CA GLY A 408 -14.12 -13.59 -8.01
C GLY A 408 -13.27 -12.68 -7.12
N PHE A 409 -11.97 -12.55 -7.42
CA PHE A 409 -11.09 -11.64 -6.68
C PHE A 409 -11.44 -10.17 -6.91
N GLY A 410 -11.79 -9.78 -8.14
CA GLY A 410 -12.15 -8.40 -8.47
C GLY A 410 -13.39 -7.92 -7.69
N ILE A 411 -14.45 -8.74 -7.64
CA ILE A 411 -15.68 -8.44 -6.89
C ILE A 411 -15.42 -8.45 -5.39
N TYR A 412 -14.64 -9.40 -4.88
CA TYR A 412 -14.21 -9.44 -3.48
C TYR A 412 -13.57 -8.10 -3.08
N TYR A 413 -12.53 -7.67 -3.80
CA TYR A 413 -11.82 -6.44 -3.49
C TYR A 413 -12.72 -5.21 -3.64
N TYR A 414 -13.51 -5.10 -4.71
CA TYR A 414 -14.42 -3.98 -4.94
C TYR A 414 -15.47 -3.84 -3.83
N LEU A 415 -16.19 -4.91 -3.52
CA LEU A 415 -17.26 -4.88 -2.51
C LEU A 415 -16.72 -4.65 -1.10
N SER A 416 -15.55 -5.21 -0.78
CA SER A 416 -14.95 -5.11 0.56
C SER A 416 -14.70 -3.66 1.01
N VAL A 417 -14.46 -2.74 0.07
CA VAL A 417 -14.13 -1.34 0.39
C VAL A 417 -15.08 -0.31 -0.20
N SER A 418 -16.01 -0.68 -1.09
CA SER A 418 -16.89 0.26 -1.81
C SER A 418 -17.63 1.27 -0.91
N GLN A 419 -18.17 0.83 0.23
CA GLN A 419 -18.88 1.73 1.17
C GLN A 419 -17.91 2.64 1.92
N MET A 420 -16.76 2.10 2.31
CA MET A 420 -15.70 2.84 3.00
C MET A 420 -15.09 3.91 2.08
N ALA A 421 -14.90 3.60 0.80
CA ALA A 421 -14.44 4.54 -0.22
C ALA A 421 -15.41 5.73 -0.38
N LYS A 422 -16.73 5.48 -0.41
CA LYS A 422 -17.74 6.56 -0.45
C LYS A 422 -17.70 7.43 0.80
N ALA A 423 -17.59 6.82 1.99
CA ALA A 423 -17.50 7.54 3.25
C ALA A 423 -16.21 8.38 3.32
N LYS A 424 -15.08 7.81 2.92
CA LYS A 424 -13.78 8.48 2.86
C LYS A 424 -13.80 9.66 1.89
N LYS A 425 -14.40 9.51 0.71
CA LYS A 425 -14.54 10.61 -0.26
C LYS A 425 -15.31 11.79 0.35
N ARG A 426 -16.43 11.52 1.03
CA ARG A 426 -17.19 12.54 1.77
C ARG A 426 -16.35 13.20 2.87
N ILE A 427 -15.59 12.43 3.65
CA ILE A 427 -14.68 12.98 4.68
C ILE A 427 -13.63 13.89 4.04
N SER A 428 -13.03 13.49 2.92
CA SER A 428 -12.05 14.30 2.20
C SER A 428 -12.64 15.62 1.69
N GLU A 429 -13.86 15.62 1.18
CA GLU A 429 -14.57 16.84 0.73
C GLU A 429 -14.86 17.79 1.91
N ILE A 430 -15.25 17.22 3.06
CA ILE A 430 -15.42 17.96 4.33
C ILE A 430 -14.08 18.54 4.79
N GLU A 431 -12.98 17.81 4.69
CA GLU A 431 -11.67 18.30 5.10
C GLU A 431 -11.21 19.50 4.26
N THR A 432 -11.40 19.46 2.95
CA THR A 432 -11.03 20.57 2.06
C THR A 432 -11.84 21.83 2.40
N THR A 433 -13.15 21.69 2.54
CA THR A 433 -14.02 22.82 2.93
C THR A 433 -13.78 23.28 4.37
N PHE A 434 -13.37 22.38 5.26
CA PHE A 434 -13.00 22.70 6.64
C PHE A 434 -11.78 23.63 6.69
N MET A 435 -10.78 23.47 5.81
CA MET A 435 -9.61 24.36 5.76
C MET A 435 -10.03 25.82 5.56
N ASP A 436 -11.03 26.07 4.71
CA ASP A 436 -11.52 27.42 4.43
C ASP A 436 -12.31 28.00 5.59
N SER A 437 -13.22 27.23 6.17
CA SER A 437 -13.99 27.65 7.34
C SER A 437 -13.11 27.83 8.59
N ALA A 438 -12.07 27.01 8.76
CA ALA A 438 -11.09 27.13 9.83
C ALA A 438 -10.29 28.43 9.70
N PHE A 439 -9.85 28.79 8.49
CA PHE A 439 -9.21 30.08 8.26
C PHE A 439 -10.11 31.24 8.68
N GLN A 440 -11.38 31.23 8.27
CA GLN A 440 -12.35 32.27 8.65
C GLN A 440 -12.61 32.30 10.17
N LEU A 441 -12.75 31.13 10.80
CA LEU A 441 -12.84 31.03 12.26
C LEU A 441 -11.60 31.65 12.92
N GLY A 442 -10.42 31.40 12.34
CA GLY A 442 -9.14 31.94 12.80
C GLY A 442 -9.12 33.46 12.78
N GLU A 443 -9.54 34.07 11.67
CA GLU A 443 -9.65 35.54 11.53
C GLU A 443 -10.60 36.13 12.59
N ARG A 444 -11.75 35.50 12.84
CA ARG A 444 -12.68 35.96 13.88
C ARG A 444 -12.08 35.90 15.28
N LEU A 445 -11.33 34.85 15.58
CA LEU A 445 -10.67 34.69 16.86
C LEU A 445 -9.51 35.70 17.03
N GLU A 446 -8.79 36.01 15.96
CA GLU A 446 -7.77 37.07 15.91
C GLU A 446 -8.38 38.46 16.14
N GLU A 447 -9.59 38.72 15.65
CA GLU A 447 -10.41 39.91 15.95
C GLU A 447 -10.88 39.99 17.44
N HIS A 448 -10.35 39.14 18.33
CA HIS A 448 -10.68 39.06 19.75
C HIS A 448 -12.14 38.68 20.04
N ILE A 449 -12.83 38.05 19.07
CA ILE A 449 -14.20 37.57 19.27
C ILE A 449 -14.14 36.32 20.16
N PRO A 450 -14.98 36.22 21.21
CA PRO A 450 -15.09 35.01 22.04
C PRO A 450 -15.37 33.78 21.18
N VAL A 451 -14.78 32.64 21.56
CA VAL A 451 -14.78 31.44 20.71
C VAL A 451 -16.18 30.95 20.41
N GLU A 452 -17.08 30.98 21.38
CA GLU A 452 -18.47 30.56 21.23
C GLU A 452 -19.21 31.40 20.19
N ILE A 453 -18.98 32.72 20.19
CA ILE A 453 -19.58 33.65 19.23
C ILE A 453 -18.94 33.46 17.84
N ALA A 454 -17.64 33.21 17.78
CA ALA A 454 -16.95 32.95 16.52
C ALA A 454 -17.48 31.66 15.87
N PHE A 455 -17.65 30.58 16.63
CA PHE A 455 -18.27 29.34 16.16
C PHE A 455 -19.70 29.54 15.66
N GLU A 456 -20.50 30.36 16.35
CA GLU A 456 -21.85 30.71 15.91
C GLU A 456 -21.85 31.44 14.56
N LYS A 457 -21.01 32.49 14.42
CA LYS A 457 -20.92 33.24 13.17
C LYS A 457 -20.55 32.34 11.99
N ILE A 458 -19.60 31.42 12.18
CA ILE A 458 -19.18 30.47 11.14
C ILE A 458 -20.30 29.45 10.85
N ALA A 459 -21.02 28.98 11.86
CA ALA A 459 -22.16 28.07 11.69
C ALA A 459 -23.30 28.68 10.84
N GLU A 460 -23.46 30.01 10.89
CA GLU A 460 -24.45 30.75 10.11
C GLU A 460 -23.96 31.13 8.70
N SER A 461 -22.68 31.50 8.56
CA SER A 461 -22.12 31.94 7.27
C SER A 461 -21.74 30.79 6.34
N GLU A 462 -21.33 29.64 6.88
CA GLU A 462 -20.91 28.47 6.12
C GLU A 462 -22.12 27.73 5.52
N LYS A 463 -22.03 27.37 4.23
CA LYS A 463 -23.11 26.70 3.48
C LYS A 463 -22.79 25.25 3.14
N SER A 464 -21.53 24.85 3.26
CA SER A 464 -21.07 23.49 3.00
C SER A 464 -21.51 22.52 4.10
N GLU A 465 -21.21 21.23 3.90
CA GLU A 465 -21.51 20.19 4.87
C GLU A 465 -20.81 20.41 6.23
N VAL A 466 -19.69 21.12 6.24
CA VAL A 466 -18.94 21.49 7.46
C VAL A 466 -19.77 22.43 8.35
N ALA A 467 -20.72 23.19 7.80
CA ALA A 467 -21.63 24.02 8.60
C ALA A 467 -22.35 23.18 9.68
N ASN A 468 -22.69 21.92 9.36
CA ASN A 468 -23.36 21.02 10.29
C ASN A 468 -22.45 20.62 11.47
N PHE A 469 -21.12 20.55 11.26
CA PHE A 469 -20.15 20.38 12.34
C PHE A 469 -20.20 21.57 13.30
N TYR A 470 -20.07 22.80 12.80
CA TYR A 470 -20.13 24.01 13.64
C TYR A 470 -21.49 24.16 14.33
N LYS A 471 -22.60 23.93 13.62
CA LYS A 471 -23.96 23.94 14.20
C LYS A 471 -24.10 22.93 15.34
N LYS A 472 -23.52 21.73 15.20
CA LYS A 472 -23.55 20.72 16.26
C LYS A 472 -22.75 21.18 17.49
N VAL A 473 -21.57 21.78 17.30
CA VAL A 473 -20.79 22.38 18.40
C VAL A 473 -21.59 23.47 19.11
N VAL A 474 -22.16 24.42 18.36
CA VAL A 474 -22.97 25.52 18.90
C VAL A 474 -24.21 25.00 19.63
N ASN A 475 -24.91 24.01 19.08
CA ASN A 475 -26.05 23.37 19.73
C ASN A 475 -25.66 22.63 21.02
N ASN A 476 -24.51 21.95 21.05
CA ASN A 476 -24.02 21.29 22.26
C ASN A 476 -23.67 22.31 23.35
N ILE A 477 -23.11 23.47 23.00
CA ILE A 477 -22.81 24.54 23.96
C ILE A 477 -24.12 25.16 24.47
N ARG A 478 -25.05 25.52 23.58
CA ARG A 478 -26.31 26.20 23.92
C ARG A 478 -27.32 25.32 24.65
N ASN A 479 -27.57 24.12 24.13
CA ASN A 479 -28.66 23.27 24.61
C ASN A 479 -28.24 22.36 25.76
N LEU A 480 -26.95 21.97 25.83
CA LEU A 480 -26.43 21.09 26.89
C LEU A 480 -25.64 21.85 27.95
N GLY A 481 -25.35 23.14 27.77
CA GLY A 481 -24.58 23.96 28.72
C GLY A 481 -23.14 23.47 28.90
N THR A 482 -22.55 22.87 27.86
CA THR A 482 -21.23 22.24 27.93
C THR A 482 -20.11 23.21 27.55
N ASN A 483 -18.89 22.97 28.00
CA ASN A 483 -17.71 23.72 27.55
C ASN A 483 -17.33 23.33 26.10
N LEU A 484 -16.51 24.15 25.45
CA LEU A 484 -16.07 23.92 24.06
C LEU A 484 -15.40 22.55 23.86
N ARG A 485 -14.58 22.11 24.80
CA ARG A 485 -13.87 20.81 24.73
C ARG A 485 -14.87 19.66 24.67
N ASP A 486 -15.84 19.63 25.57
CA ASP A 486 -16.86 18.59 25.64
C ASP A 486 -17.85 18.67 24.48
N ALA A 487 -18.19 19.88 24.03
CA ALA A 487 -19.04 20.08 22.86
C ALA A 487 -18.44 19.46 21.58
N ILE A 488 -17.11 19.46 21.45
CA ILE A 488 -16.39 18.90 20.31
C ILE A 488 -16.05 17.41 20.52
N PHE A 489 -15.45 17.06 21.67
CA PHE A 489 -14.75 15.77 21.86
C PHE A 489 -15.47 14.76 22.75
N ASN A 490 -16.64 15.07 23.31
CA ASN A 490 -17.30 14.11 24.21
C ASN A 490 -17.65 12.79 23.47
N PRO A 491 -17.32 11.61 24.03
CA PRO A 491 -17.57 10.33 23.37
C PRO A 491 -19.04 10.01 23.06
N ARG A 492 -20.00 10.65 23.76
CA ARG A 492 -21.44 10.39 23.57
C ARG A 492 -22.10 11.34 22.58
N TYR A 493 -21.76 12.62 22.62
CA TYR A 493 -22.48 13.67 21.87
C TYR A 493 -21.58 14.67 21.15
N GLY A 494 -20.26 14.55 21.26
CA GLY A 494 -19.29 15.43 20.62
C GLY A 494 -19.50 15.53 19.11
N ALA A 495 -19.22 16.70 18.55
CA ALA A 495 -19.31 16.93 17.12
C ALA A 495 -18.38 16.01 16.32
N ILE A 496 -17.20 15.67 16.86
CA ILE A 496 -16.20 14.85 16.17
C ILE A 496 -16.67 13.41 15.89
N ASN A 497 -17.66 12.91 16.65
CA ASN A 497 -18.23 11.57 16.42
C ASN A 497 -18.94 11.46 15.07
N ASP A 498 -19.43 12.58 14.51
CA ASP A 498 -20.05 12.59 13.18
C ASP A 498 -19.05 12.91 12.07
N TYR A 499 -17.89 13.47 12.44
CA TYR A 499 -16.85 13.98 11.54
C TYR A 499 -15.48 13.39 11.91
N PRO A 500 -15.27 12.09 11.67
CA PRO A 500 -14.04 11.39 12.06
C PRO A 500 -12.90 11.74 11.11
N SER A 501 -12.28 12.89 11.34
CA SER A 501 -11.09 13.36 10.64
C SER A 501 -10.02 13.71 11.67
N THR A 502 -8.82 13.22 11.46
CA THR A 502 -7.65 13.53 12.30
C THR A 502 -7.28 15.00 12.20
N ILE A 503 -7.42 15.60 11.01
CA ILE A 503 -7.17 17.02 10.80
C ILE A 503 -8.16 17.87 11.58
N ILE A 504 -9.45 17.57 11.47
CA ILE A 504 -10.48 18.32 12.22
C ILE A 504 -10.23 18.14 13.72
N THR A 505 -9.96 16.90 14.16
CA THR A 505 -9.69 16.57 15.58
C THR A 505 -8.53 17.39 16.12
N SER A 506 -7.36 17.29 15.51
CA SER A 506 -6.15 17.91 16.03
C SER A 506 -6.17 19.43 15.88
N THR A 507 -6.76 19.95 14.80
CA THR A 507 -6.98 21.40 14.62
C THR A 507 -7.87 21.94 15.75
N MET A 508 -8.97 21.25 16.06
CA MET A 508 -9.86 21.65 17.13
C MET A 508 -9.24 21.49 18.52
N GLN A 509 -8.34 20.53 18.72
CA GLN A 509 -7.58 20.41 19.97
C GLN A 509 -6.68 21.62 20.18
N VAL A 510 -5.97 22.05 19.13
CA VAL A 510 -5.16 23.28 19.18
C VAL A 510 -6.04 24.49 19.48
N VAL A 511 -7.23 24.61 18.87
CA VAL A 511 -8.17 25.70 19.16
C VAL A 511 -8.65 25.67 20.61
N VAL A 512 -8.96 24.49 21.16
CA VAL A 512 -9.39 24.34 22.56
C VAL A 512 -8.27 24.66 23.54
N GLU A 513 -7.03 24.23 23.29
CA GLU A 513 -5.90 24.55 24.17
C GLU A 513 -5.47 26.01 24.04
N GLY A 514 -5.51 26.57 22.83
CA GLY A 514 -5.23 27.98 22.56
C GLY A 514 -6.26 28.90 23.22
N SER A 515 -7.55 28.55 23.13
CA SER A 515 -8.64 29.38 23.64
C SER A 515 -8.67 29.50 25.16
N LYS A 516 -8.16 28.50 25.89
CA LYS A 516 -7.97 28.60 27.35
C LYS A 516 -7.04 29.76 27.75
N ARG A 517 -6.15 30.18 26.85
CA ARG A 517 -5.24 31.32 27.07
C ARG A 517 -5.80 32.60 26.48
N SER A 518 -6.05 32.65 25.17
CA SER A 518 -6.75 33.77 24.53
C SER A 518 -7.36 33.38 23.18
N PRO A 519 -8.44 34.06 22.74
CA PRO A 519 -8.99 33.87 21.40
C PRO A 519 -7.96 34.16 20.30
N GLU A 520 -7.19 35.24 20.43
CA GLU A 520 -6.16 35.65 19.45
C GLU A 520 -5.13 34.55 19.20
N ILE A 521 -4.73 33.84 20.26
CA ILE A 521 -3.79 32.71 20.21
C ILE A 521 -4.38 31.56 19.40
N ALA A 522 -5.62 31.17 19.69
CA ALA A 522 -6.32 30.13 18.92
C ALA A 522 -6.52 30.55 17.46
N GLY A 523 -6.78 31.83 17.21
CA GLY A 523 -6.95 32.39 15.87
C GLY A 523 -5.69 32.29 15.02
N ASN A 524 -4.57 32.78 15.53
CA ASN A 524 -3.25 32.70 14.87
C ASN A 524 -2.90 31.24 14.54
N SER A 525 -3.03 30.33 15.51
CA SER A 525 -2.78 28.89 15.29
C SER A 525 -3.63 28.32 14.15
N LEU A 526 -4.92 28.68 14.12
CA LEU A 526 -5.86 28.14 13.15
C LEU A 526 -5.61 28.68 11.73
N ILE A 527 -5.20 29.95 11.61
CA ILE A 527 -4.75 30.56 10.35
C ILE A 527 -3.51 29.82 9.84
N THR A 528 -2.51 29.60 10.69
CA THR A 528 -1.29 28.89 10.32
C THR A 528 -1.57 27.45 9.89
N ILE A 529 -2.41 26.71 10.64
CA ILE A 529 -2.80 25.34 10.30
C ILE A 529 -3.54 25.30 8.96
N SER A 530 -4.49 26.20 8.72
CA SER A 530 -5.27 26.21 7.47
C SER A 530 -4.40 26.57 6.25
N GLN A 531 -3.48 27.52 6.38
CA GLN A 531 -2.50 27.84 5.33
C GLN A 531 -1.59 26.65 5.02
N TYR A 532 -1.11 25.95 6.05
CA TYR A 532 -0.35 24.71 5.92
C TYR A 532 -1.14 23.65 5.13
N LEU A 533 -2.37 23.35 5.55
CA LEU A 533 -3.20 22.34 4.91
C LEU A 533 -3.49 22.67 3.44
N ARG A 534 -3.75 23.94 3.12
CA ARG A 534 -3.91 24.43 1.74
C ARG A 534 -2.63 24.30 0.91
N ALA A 535 -1.46 24.55 1.51
CA ALA A 535 -0.18 24.37 0.81
C ALA A 535 0.03 22.90 0.45
N VAL A 536 -0.13 21.99 1.43
CA VAL A 536 -0.02 20.54 1.20
C VAL A 536 -1.01 20.05 0.14
N HIS A 537 -2.26 20.50 0.19
CA HIS A 537 -3.27 20.11 -0.78
C HIS A 537 -2.90 20.54 -2.21
N ARG A 538 -2.51 21.81 -2.40
CA ARG A 538 -2.09 22.32 -3.72
C ARG A 538 -0.88 21.57 -4.30
N VAL A 539 0.08 21.20 -3.45
CA VAL A 539 1.24 20.43 -3.90
C VAL A 539 0.83 19.00 -4.28
N SER A 540 -0.06 18.37 -3.51
CA SER A 540 -0.60 17.05 -3.85
C SER A 540 -1.34 17.06 -5.20
N GLU A 541 -2.17 18.07 -5.47
CA GLU A 541 -2.84 18.23 -6.77
C GLU A 541 -1.81 18.38 -7.89
N ARG A 542 -0.80 19.24 -7.69
CA ARG A 542 0.25 19.45 -8.69
C ARG A 542 1.06 18.18 -8.98
N MET A 543 1.35 17.38 -7.96
CA MET A 543 2.00 16.08 -8.12
C MET A 543 1.14 15.13 -8.96
N GLN A 544 -0.17 15.06 -8.68
CA GLN A 544 -1.11 14.25 -9.44
C GLN A 544 -1.16 14.68 -10.91
N ASP A 545 -1.20 15.99 -11.18
CA ASP A 545 -1.17 16.53 -12.55
C ASP A 545 0.11 16.12 -13.30
N LEU A 546 1.27 16.18 -12.64
CA LEU A 546 2.55 15.80 -13.24
C LEU A 546 2.63 14.30 -13.56
N LEU A 547 1.96 13.46 -12.76
CA LEU A 547 1.94 12.01 -12.93
C LEU A 547 0.80 11.54 -13.83
N ALA A 548 -0.23 12.38 -14.05
CA ALA A 548 -1.48 12.01 -14.71
C ALA A 548 -1.26 11.36 -16.08
N GLU A 549 -0.31 11.86 -16.89
CA GLU A 549 0.00 11.28 -18.19
C GLU A 549 0.47 9.83 -18.05
N THR A 550 1.41 9.57 -17.14
CA THR A 550 2.00 8.24 -16.96
C THR A 550 1.07 7.29 -16.23
N THR A 551 0.38 7.74 -15.17
CA THR A 551 -0.58 6.93 -14.43
C THR A 551 -1.80 6.59 -15.26
N SER A 552 -2.33 7.54 -16.06
CA SER A 552 -3.44 7.29 -16.99
C SER A 552 -3.05 6.28 -18.07
N SER A 553 -1.83 6.40 -18.64
CA SER A 553 -1.32 5.43 -19.60
C SER A 553 -1.22 4.02 -19.01
N MET A 554 -0.66 3.88 -17.81
CA MET A 554 -0.61 2.61 -17.09
C MET A 554 -2.01 2.04 -16.76
N GLN A 555 -2.95 2.89 -16.34
CA GLN A 555 -4.34 2.49 -16.11
C GLN A 555 -4.99 1.97 -17.40
N MET A 556 -4.79 2.66 -18.53
CA MET A 556 -5.33 2.23 -19.82
C MET A 556 -4.75 0.88 -20.26
N GLN A 557 -3.46 0.65 -20.02
CA GLN A 557 -2.81 -0.61 -20.33
C GLN A 557 -3.35 -1.76 -19.50
N VAL A 558 -3.47 -1.58 -18.18
CA VAL A 558 -4.00 -2.61 -17.27
C VAL A 558 -5.46 -2.93 -17.60
N LYS A 559 -6.28 -1.90 -17.78
CA LYS A 559 -7.72 -2.05 -18.00
C LYS A 559 -8.04 -2.59 -19.40
N ILE A 560 -7.33 -2.14 -20.43
CA ILE A 560 -7.71 -2.35 -21.83
C ILE A 560 -6.61 -3.07 -22.61
N PHE A 561 -5.43 -2.45 -22.79
CA PHE A 561 -4.48 -2.95 -23.80
C PHE A 561 -3.88 -4.32 -23.48
N VAL A 562 -3.48 -4.57 -22.23
CA VAL A 562 -2.94 -5.87 -21.81
C VAL A 562 -3.98 -6.99 -22.01
N PRO A 563 -5.22 -6.87 -21.51
CA PRO A 563 -6.29 -7.81 -21.80
C PRO A 563 -6.57 -8.02 -23.29
N VAL A 564 -6.67 -6.94 -24.07
CA VAL A 564 -6.98 -7.01 -25.51
C VAL A 564 -5.88 -7.74 -26.25
N ILE A 565 -4.62 -7.31 -26.10
CA ILE A 565 -3.52 -7.90 -26.86
C ILE A 565 -3.31 -9.35 -26.41
N SER A 566 -3.38 -9.63 -25.12
CA SER A 566 -3.26 -11.00 -24.60
C SER A 566 -4.38 -11.91 -25.14
N GLY A 567 -5.61 -11.41 -25.22
CA GLY A 567 -6.74 -12.15 -25.82
C GLY A 567 -6.51 -12.46 -27.30
N ILE A 568 -6.05 -11.46 -28.08
CA ILE A 568 -5.71 -11.64 -29.50
C ILE A 568 -4.58 -12.66 -29.67
N VAL A 569 -3.54 -12.58 -28.84
CA VAL A 569 -2.39 -13.49 -28.88
C VAL A 569 -2.80 -14.92 -28.54
N VAL A 570 -3.68 -15.12 -27.56
CA VAL A 570 -4.25 -16.45 -27.26
C VAL A 570 -5.02 -16.98 -28.47
N GLY A 571 -5.86 -16.17 -29.11
CA GLY A 571 -6.55 -16.57 -30.34
C GLY A 571 -5.58 -16.97 -31.46
N LEU A 572 -4.52 -16.19 -31.67
CA LEU A 572 -3.49 -16.46 -32.69
C LEU A 572 -2.68 -17.73 -32.34
N ALA A 573 -2.37 -17.95 -31.07
CA ALA A 573 -1.72 -19.17 -30.59
C ALA A 573 -2.59 -20.40 -30.85
N VAL A 574 -3.88 -20.33 -30.57
CA VAL A 574 -4.83 -21.42 -30.86
C VAL A 574 -4.87 -21.73 -32.36
N LEU A 575 -4.92 -20.71 -33.21
CA LEU A 575 -4.88 -20.87 -34.67
C LEU A 575 -3.59 -21.52 -35.15
N THR A 576 -2.44 -20.99 -34.71
CA THR A 576 -1.12 -21.49 -35.12
C THR A 576 -0.94 -22.94 -34.69
N ILE A 577 -1.24 -23.27 -33.43
CA ILE A 577 -1.15 -24.65 -32.93
C ILE A 577 -2.11 -25.58 -33.69
N SER A 578 -3.34 -25.13 -34.00
CA SER A 578 -4.32 -25.94 -34.74
C SER A 578 -3.87 -26.24 -36.18
N ILE A 579 -3.34 -25.23 -36.88
CA ILE A 579 -2.82 -25.39 -38.25
C ILE A 579 -1.61 -26.32 -38.25
N LEU A 580 -0.67 -26.13 -37.31
CA LEU A 580 0.52 -26.98 -37.20
C LEU A 580 0.18 -28.43 -36.89
N ARG A 581 -0.79 -28.67 -36.00
CA ARG A 581 -1.28 -30.01 -35.69
C ARG A 581 -1.90 -30.67 -36.93
N SER A 582 -2.72 -29.93 -37.68
CA SER A 582 -3.34 -30.43 -38.92
C SER A 582 -2.29 -30.78 -39.98
N LEU A 583 -1.31 -29.90 -40.20
CA LEU A 583 -0.19 -30.14 -41.12
C LEU A 583 0.65 -31.34 -40.70
N GLY A 584 0.98 -31.46 -39.41
CA GLY A 584 1.73 -32.60 -38.88
C GLY A 584 0.98 -33.94 -39.05
N GLN A 585 -0.34 -33.96 -38.84
CA GLN A 585 -1.17 -35.16 -39.05
C GLN A 585 -1.21 -35.58 -40.53
N GLN A 586 -1.26 -34.63 -41.47
CA GLN A 586 -1.24 -34.92 -42.91
C GLN A 586 0.12 -35.44 -43.39
N LEU A 587 1.21 -34.82 -42.91
CA LEU A 587 2.57 -35.27 -43.21
C LEU A 587 2.83 -36.68 -42.67
N GLY A 588 2.36 -36.99 -41.45
CA GLY A 588 2.40 -38.34 -40.90
C GLY A 588 1.48 -39.34 -41.64
N GLY A 589 0.36 -38.87 -42.21
CA GLY A 589 -0.54 -39.69 -43.03
C GLY A 589 0.01 -40.06 -44.42
N LEU A 590 0.85 -39.20 -45.01
CA LEU A 590 1.49 -39.42 -46.32
C LEU A 590 2.54 -40.56 -46.28
N GLU A 591 3.16 -40.83 -45.12
CA GLU A 591 4.11 -41.93 -44.93
C GLU A 591 3.44 -43.32 -44.97
N ALA A 592 2.16 -43.41 -44.60
CA ALA A 592 1.41 -44.67 -44.61
C ALA A 592 1.02 -45.15 -46.03
N GLY A 593 1.11 -44.27 -47.04
CA GLY A 593 0.67 -44.52 -48.42
C GLY A 593 1.77 -44.85 -49.44
N THR A 594 3.05 -44.66 -49.12
CA THR A 594 4.16 -44.88 -50.07
C THR A 594 5.25 -45.75 -49.46
N ALA A 595 5.22 -47.05 -49.79
CA ALA A 595 6.16 -48.06 -49.30
C ALA A 595 7.57 -47.96 -49.91
N GLY A 596 8.06 -46.77 -50.27
CA GLY A 596 9.31 -46.62 -50.99
C GLY A 596 9.86 -45.21 -51.03
N ASP A 597 10.18 -44.63 -49.86
CA ASP A 597 11.47 -43.98 -49.55
C ASP A 597 11.43 -43.47 -48.10
N ALA A 598 11.62 -44.36 -47.13
CA ALA A 598 11.37 -44.11 -45.69
C ALA A 598 12.40 -43.20 -45.00
N ALA A 599 13.41 -42.67 -45.70
CA ALA A 599 14.51 -41.91 -45.09
C ALA A 599 14.34 -40.38 -45.17
N ILE A 600 13.51 -39.87 -46.09
CA ILE A 600 13.30 -38.42 -46.29
C ILE A 600 12.04 -37.92 -45.52
N GLY A 601 11.01 -38.76 -45.36
CA GLY A 601 9.79 -38.43 -44.61
C GLY A 601 10.00 -38.29 -43.10
N THR A 602 10.79 -39.21 -42.51
CA THR A 602 10.97 -39.27 -41.05
C THR A 602 11.64 -38.02 -40.49
N GLY A 603 12.55 -37.39 -41.25
CA GLY A 603 13.20 -36.14 -40.85
C GLY A 603 12.29 -34.91 -40.90
N LEU A 604 11.23 -34.91 -41.72
CA LEU A 604 10.23 -33.83 -41.78
C LEU A 604 9.15 -34.00 -40.71
N VAL A 605 8.78 -35.24 -40.38
CA VAL A 605 7.84 -35.56 -39.29
C VAL A 605 8.49 -35.28 -37.92
N ASP A 606 9.81 -35.51 -37.78
CA ASP A 606 10.57 -35.15 -36.57
C ASP A 606 10.68 -33.63 -36.32
N ILE A 607 10.52 -32.80 -37.35
CA ILE A 607 10.48 -31.33 -37.19
C ILE A 607 9.15 -30.90 -36.56
N PHE A 608 8.06 -31.62 -36.82
CA PHE A 608 6.72 -31.35 -36.30
C PHE A 608 6.33 -32.41 -35.27
N GLN A 609 7.14 -32.61 -34.23
CA GLN A 609 6.80 -33.49 -33.09
C GLN A 609 5.58 -32.94 -32.32
N ILE A 610 4.39 -33.30 -32.79
CA ILE A 610 3.08 -32.87 -32.26
C ILE A 610 2.93 -33.21 -30.77
N GLN A 611 3.55 -34.30 -30.31
CA GLN A 611 3.45 -34.77 -28.92
C GLN A 611 4.17 -33.85 -27.92
N ASP A 612 5.19 -33.12 -28.34
CA ASP A 612 5.95 -32.20 -27.48
C ASP A 612 5.47 -30.73 -27.60
N MET A 613 4.51 -30.47 -28.48
CA MET A 613 3.93 -29.13 -28.61
C MET A 613 3.15 -28.73 -27.36
N MET A 614 3.23 -27.45 -26.99
CA MET A 614 2.41 -26.91 -25.91
C MET A 614 0.92 -27.00 -26.27
N SER A 615 0.10 -27.50 -25.35
CA SER A 615 -1.35 -27.48 -25.56
C SER A 615 -1.87 -26.04 -25.55
N PRO A 616 -2.83 -25.68 -26.44
CA PRO A 616 -3.44 -24.36 -26.45
C PRO A 616 -4.08 -23.98 -25.11
N PHE A 617 -4.61 -24.96 -24.38
CA PHE A 617 -5.12 -24.78 -23.02
C PHE A 617 -4.03 -24.32 -22.03
N ALA A 618 -2.87 -24.99 -22.02
CA ALA A 618 -1.77 -24.61 -21.14
C ALA A 618 -1.24 -23.20 -21.48
N PHE A 619 -1.13 -22.88 -22.77
CA PHE A 619 -0.76 -21.53 -23.21
C PHE A 619 -1.76 -20.47 -22.73
N GLN A 620 -3.05 -20.73 -22.94
CA GLN A 620 -4.12 -19.83 -22.53
C GLN A 620 -4.11 -19.60 -21.01
N LEU A 621 -3.92 -20.64 -20.19
CA LEU A 621 -3.82 -20.49 -18.75
C LEU A 621 -2.61 -19.66 -18.32
N ILE A 622 -1.43 -19.90 -18.91
CA ILE A 622 -0.21 -19.13 -18.61
C ILE A 622 -0.45 -17.64 -18.87
N VAL A 623 -0.99 -17.31 -20.05
CA VAL A 623 -1.29 -15.92 -20.44
C VAL A 623 -2.39 -15.33 -19.56
N GLY A 624 -3.47 -16.07 -19.28
CA GLY A 624 -4.56 -15.59 -18.45
C GLY A 624 -4.13 -15.30 -17.01
N ILE A 625 -3.36 -16.20 -16.39
CA ILE A 625 -2.78 -15.96 -15.05
C ILE A 625 -1.86 -14.75 -15.08
N TYR A 626 -1.07 -14.59 -16.15
CA TYR A 626 -0.17 -13.45 -16.30
C TYR A 626 -0.92 -12.12 -16.34
N VAL A 627 -2.02 -12.03 -17.12
CA VAL A 627 -2.89 -10.85 -17.18
C VAL A 627 -3.43 -10.49 -15.80
N LEU A 628 -3.88 -11.49 -15.02
CA LEU A 628 -4.36 -11.26 -13.65
C LEU A 628 -3.24 -10.82 -12.70
N GLN A 629 -2.06 -11.43 -12.77
CA GLN A 629 -0.90 -11.10 -11.92
C GLN A 629 -0.40 -9.68 -12.18
N ILE A 630 -0.21 -9.30 -13.45
CA ILE A 630 0.21 -7.94 -13.80
C ILE A 630 -0.89 -6.94 -13.48
N GLY A 631 -2.16 -7.27 -13.75
CA GLY A 631 -3.29 -6.42 -13.37
C GLY A 631 -3.31 -6.15 -11.86
N PHE A 632 -3.07 -7.17 -11.05
CA PHE A 632 -2.96 -7.03 -9.60
C PHE A 632 -1.77 -6.16 -9.17
N ILE A 633 -0.56 -6.47 -9.67
CA ILE A 633 0.67 -5.74 -9.29
C ILE A 633 0.59 -4.29 -9.70
N LEU A 634 0.21 -4.00 -10.96
CA LEU A 634 0.12 -2.63 -11.45
C LEU A 634 -0.97 -1.84 -10.74
N SER A 635 -2.06 -2.47 -10.29
CA SER A 635 -3.07 -1.79 -9.46
C SER A 635 -2.52 -1.36 -8.10
N VAL A 636 -1.70 -2.21 -7.46
CA VAL A 636 -1.00 -1.85 -6.21
C VAL A 636 -0.07 -0.67 -6.45
N LEU A 637 0.70 -0.70 -7.54
CA LEU A 637 1.64 0.37 -7.87
C LEU A 637 0.93 1.68 -8.20
N LEU A 638 -0.09 1.65 -9.06
CA LEU A 638 -0.90 2.82 -9.43
C LEU A 638 -1.51 3.50 -8.22
N SER A 639 -2.11 2.72 -7.31
CA SER A 639 -2.67 3.24 -6.08
C SER A 639 -1.59 3.80 -5.16
N GLY A 640 -0.48 3.08 -4.98
CA GLY A 640 0.64 3.53 -4.16
C GLY A 640 1.29 4.82 -4.66
N ILE A 641 1.38 5.02 -5.99
CA ILE A 641 1.92 6.23 -6.61
C ILE A 641 0.96 7.42 -6.41
N THR A 642 -0.34 7.20 -6.67
CA THR A 642 -1.34 8.27 -6.70
C THR A 642 -1.80 8.68 -5.30
N TYR A 643 -2.12 7.69 -4.47
CA TYR A 643 -2.77 7.88 -3.15
C TYR A 643 -1.84 7.57 -1.99
N GLY A 644 -0.84 6.69 -2.18
CA GLY A 644 0.08 6.26 -1.12
C GLY A 644 -0.34 4.95 -0.49
N LYS A 645 0.04 4.74 0.77
CA LYS A 645 -0.34 3.56 1.54
C LYS A 645 -1.78 3.67 2.04
N ASP A 646 -2.72 3.72 1.11
CA ASP A 646 -4.14 3.81 1.38
C ASP A 646 -4.83 2.49 1.01
N THR A 647 -5.13 1.70 2.04
CA THR A 647 -5.70 0.35 1.86
C THR A 647 -7.07 0.36 1.18
N ILE A 648 -7.83 1.46 1.30
CA ILE A 648 -9.14 1.61 0.69
C ILE A 648 -8.98 1.83 -0.82
N GLU A 649 -8.15 2.80 -1.23
CA GLU A 649 -7.92 3.05 -2.66
C GLU A 649 -7.19 1.89 -3.33
N GLU A 650 -6.26 1.24 -2.63
CA GLU A 650 -5.51 0.10 -3.16
C GLU A 650 -6.43 -1.07 -3.51
N ASN A 651 -7.34 -1.41 -2.60
CA ASN A 651 -8.31 -2.48 -2.84
C ASN A 651 -9.38 -2.07 -3.87
N LEU A 652 -9.74 -0.79 -3.94
CA LEU A 652 -10.68 -0.29 -4.94
C LEU A 652 -10.08 -0.36 -6.35
N GLU A 653 -8.84 0.10 -6.53
CA GLU A 653 -8.08 0.02 -7.79
C GLU A 653 -7.92 -1.45 -8.23
N LYS A 654 -7.49 -2.35 -7.34
CA LYS A 654 -7.42 -3.79 -7.61
C LYS A 654 -8.75 -4.33 -8.10
N GLY A 655 -9.84 -4.02 -7.40
CA GLY A 655 -11.17 -4.51 -7.74
C GLY A 655 -11.62 -4.06 -9.12
N ILE A 656 -11.56 -2.76 -9.40
CA ILE A 656 -11.99 -2.18 -10.69
C ILE A 656 -11.14 -2.72 -11.85
N ASN A 657 -9.82 -2.73 -11.68
CA ASN A 657 -8.88 -3.13 -12.73
C ASN A 657 -8.97 -4.63 -13.03
N LEU A 658 -9.11 -5.49 -12.00
CA LEU A 658 -9.30 -6.92 -12.20
C LEU A 658 -10.65 -7.22 -12.86
N ILE A 659 -11.74 -6.58 -12.46
CA ILE A 659 -13.06 -6.79 -13.08
C ILE A 659 -13.02 -6.40 -14.56
N LEU A 660 -12.65 -5.15 -14.87
CA LEU A 660 -12.65 -4.65 -16.25
C LEU A 660 -11.65 -5.40 -17.12
N GLY A 661 -10.43 -5.61 -16.61
CA GLY A 661 -9.39 -6.32 -17.34
C GLY A 661 -9.77 -7.77 -17.64
N THR A 662 -10.39 -8.47 -16.68
CA THR A 662 -10.85 -9.86 -16.88
C THR A 662 -11.99 -9.94 -17.88
N ILE A 663 -12.99 -9.04 -17.80
CA ILE A 663 -14.11 -9.01 -18.74
C ILE A 663 -13.60 -8.80 -20.17
N ILE A 664 -12.72 -7.81 -20.36
CA ILE A 664 -12.17 -7.51 -21.68
C ILE A 664 -11.34 -8.69 -22.19
N TYR A 665 -10.49 -9.30 -21.35
CA TYR A 665 -9.72 -10.47 -21.74
C TYR A 665 -10.62 -11.64 -22.18
N VAL A 666 -11.63 -11.99 -21.38
CA VAL A 666 -12.57 -13.10 -21.67
C VAL A 666 -13.32 -12.86 -22.97
N ILE A 667 -13.84 -11.64 -23.18
CA ILE A 667 -14.56 -11.29 -24.41
C ILE A 667 -13.63 -11.38 -25.62
N VAL A 668 -12.46 -10.72 -25.55
CA VAL A 668 -11.54 -10.65 -26.70
C VAL A 668 -10.95 -12.03 -27.02
N ALA A 669 -10.54 -12.81 -26.02
CA ALA A 669 -10.05 -14.17 -26.22
C ALA A 669 -11.13 -15.05 -26.85
N SER A 670 -12.36 -15.00 -26.34
CA SER A 670 -13.47 -15.80 -26.88
C SER A 670 -13.81 -15.45 -28.33
N VAL A 671 -13.89 -14.15 -28.64
CA VAL A 671 -14.18 -13.64 -29.99
C VAL A 671 -13.05 -13.98 -30.95
N THR A 672 -11.79 -13.78 -30.56
CA THR A 672 -10.64 -14.04 -31.44
C THR A 672 -10.48 -15.54 -31.72
N ILE A 673 -10.62 -16.40 -30.72
CA ILE A 673 -10.63 -17.87 -30.92
C ILE A 673 -11.76 -18.26 -31.87
N PHE A 674 -12.97 -17.73 -31.67
CA PHE A 674 -14.11 -18.03 -32.55
C PHE A 674 -13.84 -17.60 -34.00
N LEU A 675 -13.38 -16.37 -34.22
CA LEU A 675 -13.09 -15.84 -35.55
C LEU A 675 -11.97 -16.64 -36.24
N PHE A 676 -10.88 -16.91 -35.53
CA PHE A 676 -9.75 -17.64 -36.09
C PHE A 676 -10.07 -19.11 -36.37
N ASN A 677 -10.93 -19.73 -35.58
CA ASN A 677 -11.42 -21.08 -35.86
C ASN A 677 -12.18 -21.16 -37.20
N GLN A 678 -13.04 -20.18 -37.48
CA GLN A 678 -13.75 -20.13 -38.76
C GLN A 678 -12.81 -19.94 -39.96
N LEU A 679 -11.66 -19.29 -39.75
CA LEU A 679 -10.62 -19.17 -40.78
C LEU A 679 -9.81 -20.47 -40.95
N ALA A 680 -9.59 -21.23 -39.87
CA ALA A 680 -8.88 -22.50 -39.92
C ALA A 680 -9.73 -23.63 -40.50
N SER A 681 -11.05 -23.61 -40.30
CA SER A 681 -12.02 -24.61 -40.76
C SER A 681 -11.93 -24.98 -42.25
N PRO A 682 -11.91 -24.02 -43.22
CA PRO A 682 -11.74 -24.35 -44.63
C PRO A 682 -10.37 -24.93 -44.95
N ILE A 683 -9.30 -24.50 -44.25
CA ILE A 683 -7.97 -25.08 -44.43
C ILE A 683 -8.00 -26.54 -43.97
N THR A 684 -8.59 -26.84 -42.80
CA THR A 684 -8.73 -28.22 -42.32
C THR A 684 -9.66 -29.09 -43.18
N MET A 685 -10.70 -28.52 -43.82
CA MET A 685 -11.61 -29.24 -44.72
C MET A 685 -11.04 -29.48 -46.12
N ILE A 686 -10.20 -28.57 -46.65
CA ILE A 686 -9.51 -28.78 -47.93
C ILE A 686 -8.47 -29.91 -47.83
N VAL A 687 -8.11 -30.32 -46.61
CA VAL A 687 -7.13 -31.39 -46.37
C VAL A 687 -7.68 -32.62 -45.64
N SER A 688 -9.00 -32.74 -45.51
CA SER A 688 -9.70 -34.01 -45.24
C SER A 688 -10.24 -34.57 -46.55
#